data_AF-A0A8C3VT90-F1
#
_entry.id   AF-A0A8C3VT90-F1
#
_cell.length_a   1.000
_cell.length_b   1.000
_cell.length_c   1.000
_cell.angle_alpha   90.00
_cell.angle_beta   90.00
_cell.angle_gamma   90.00
#
_symmetry.space_group_name_H-M   'P 1'
#
loop_
_entity.id
_entity.type
_entity.pdbx_description
1 polymer ?
#
loop_
_entity_poly.entity_id
_entity_poly.type
_entity_poly.pdbx_seq_one_letter_code
_entity_poly.pdbx_strand_id
1 'polypeptide(L)'
;SKPRLRPTPQEKNSGSKCVISMHSSTTTIIQDPKNPEHTKTFIFDLAYWSHDGFQKDKDGVFISADPSSKFAGQRDVFHDLGRGILDSAWQGYNTTLLAYGQTGSGKSYSMIGFGANKGIIPNVCEELFHAIESREKNHEYQVTFSMLEIYNEQVRDLLSRTKKPGGLKVREDQQLGFYVDGLKSVPCENYAQIERLMEQGTKIRTTASTNMNASSSRSHMVITIQFKQVFLDRDLTKQSSINLVDLAGSERQKSSGSEGDRLREGSRVNLSLTNLGNVISALADAAMAKKVLHIPYRDSVLTKLLQSALGGNSRTALIAAISPADICYEETLSTLRYAERYGVNAGRPAPPASATGCVAPPSPARRLEARTAGSKARQLGGQERTTAERCAARPARKPSRFLLQERRMMRTVPHLLNVNEDPQLSGVLKHFIQAGSCDAGQAASNAIILRGLGISDKHASFTNLDGKVTVTPHGQCRVIVNGVPITTKTKLQHLDRIILGSSNAYLYVGFPAERGSEDLSRFDYDFFQLERAAAEGVSVDTLGALPRGGAKADPSVLAAFQDYVKLMPLAAEANQMSEELKKGLQMELKVKNLASSDSRGCDLQKEVMVKVTNRRTRQVWIWSKAKFINRKFLMEELYQRFLDGEDSHVAQEDDPFWDPVEVIHLGSAHVWLQSLAYCMKFEDQVEFLNCDGLEEAVLHIHIVPCSPTGQARGEDDVVIDPLELLGKRMDFQIRIVRCLGTKWLKEDAERGVQMGYRIYDLPNTLYTKPVWKIVNPQIEETIQFTALSASQEFLNYLQTNALIVDLWGLQEGCAELSCSKPDIIVTEEGHIMVDSKTISAVMDTGQTTSNQTPELYRKLVKLEEETELLRNINRVLREENVFLKESIQKTGSGQQGERPFKSWSAREMNQMCIQEASYDREFAKALKVFYQSMNVARGQFLKLRHYKPPEDDQMLRPFVHQQSQMLKDFGDLLESSLWKLKNDVALIVKKKRECLTHME
;
A
#
# COMPACT_ATOMS: atom_id res chain seq x y z
N SER A 1 -23.70 -26.59 9.86
CA SER A 1 -24.29 -25.74 10.93
C SER A 1 -24.75 -26.62 12.08
N LYS A 2 -24.76 -26.09 13.32
CA LYS A 2 -25.08 -26.88 14.52
C LYS A 2 -26.06 -26.15 15.45
N PRO A 3 -27.36 -26.50 15.51
CA PRO A 3 -28.29 -25.87 16.46
C PRO A 3 -27.96 -26.22 17.92
N ARG A 4 -28.14 -25.25 18.80
CA ARG A 4 -28.01 -25.42 20.26
C ARG A 4 -29.21 -24.83 20.97
N LEU A 5 -29.90 -25.68 21.73
CA LEU A 5 -31.05 -25.28 22.54
C LEU A 5 -30.56 -24.78 23.90
N ARG A 6 -30.93 -23.56 24.30
CA ARG A 6 -30.42 -22.96 25.55
C ARG A 6 -30.92 -23.66 26.82
N PRO A 7 -30.12 -23.65 27.90
CA PRO A 7 -30.62 -23.93 29.25
C PRO A 7 -31.39 -22.71 29.78
N THR A 8 -32.62 -22.86 30.28
CA THR A 8 -33.19 -21.91 31.27
C THR A 8 -34.53 -22.36 31.87
N PRO A 9 -34.75 -22.07 33.17
CA PRO A 9 -36.01 -22.31 33.89
C PRO A 9 -37.02 -21.15 33.88
N GLN A 10 -36.71 -19.96 33.34
CA GLN A 10 -37.61 -18.79 33.40
C GLN A 10 -38.94 -18.98 32.64
N GLU A 11 -38.94 -19.77 31.56
CA GLU A 11 -40.14 -20.07 30.77
C GLU A 11 -41.08 -21.06 31.48
N LYS A 12 -40.56 -21.86 32.43
CA LYS A 12 -41.40 -22.70 33.30
C LYS A 12 -42.25 -21.84 34.25
N ASN A 13 -41.76 -20.65 34.63
CA ASN A 13 -42.49 -19.71 35.47
C ASN A 13 -43.54 -18.90 34.68
N SER A 14 -43.42 -18.81 33.34
CA SER A 14 -44.38 -18.11 32.46
C SER A 14 -45.42 -19.01 31.80
N GLY A 15 -45.40 -20.32 32.07
CA GLY A 15 -46.35 -21.30 31.50
C GLY A 15 -46.15 -21.62 30.02
N SER A 16 -44.98 -21.30 29.45
CA SER A 16 -44.66 -21.54 28.03
C SER A 16 -44.41 -23.02 27.74
N LYS A 17 -44.89 -23.51 26.60
CA LYS A 17 -44.69 -24.90 26.17
C LYS A 17 -43.43 -25.04 25.31
N CYS A 18 -42.73 -26.17 25.45
CA CYS A 18 -41.60 -26.51 24.60
C CYS A 18 -42.10 -26.94 23.21
N VAL A 19 -41.65 -26.27 22.15
CA VAL A 19 -42.02 -26.56 20.74
C VAL A 19 -40.91 -27.25 19.95
N ILE A 20 -39.78 -27.57 20.59
CA ILE A 20 -38.61 -28.19 19.96
C ILE A 20 -38.43 -29.61 20.48
N SER A 21 -38.10 -30.53 19.58
CA SER A 21 -37.65 -31.88 19.91
C SER A 21 -36.41 -32.26 19.10
N MET A 22 -35.45 -32.92 19.75
CA MET A 22 -34.24 -33.46 19.13
C MET A 22 -34.19 -34.97 19.38
N HIS A 23 -34.49 -35.75 18.34
CA HIS A 23 -34.58 -37.21 18.45
C HIS A 23 -33.25 -37.91 18.19
N SER A 24 -32.34 -37.27 17.45
CA SER A 24 -30.98 -37.73 17.17
C SER A 24 -29.99 -36.57 17.31
N SER A 25 -28.69 -36.86 17.27
CA SER A 25 -27.63 -35.85 17.30
C SER A 25 -27.59 -34.96 16.05
N THR A 26 -28.48 -35.13 15.07
CA THR A 26 -28.49 -34.36 13.81
C THR A 26 -29.86 -33.78 13.46
N THR A 27 -30.94 -34.32 14.01
CA THR A 27 -32.31 -34.01 13.60
C THR A 27 -33.01 -33.13 14.64
N THR A 28 -33.46 -31.95 14.22
CA THR A 28 -34.24 -31.01 15.04
C THR A 28 -35.64 -30.85 14.45
N ILE A 29 -36.67 -31.08 15.26
CA ILE A 29 -38.07 -30.92 14.87
C ILE A 29 -38.67 -29.74 15.65
N ILE A 30 -39.40 -28.88 14.94
CA ILE A 30 -40.19 -27.81 15.52
C ILE A 30 -41.68 -28.02 15.23
N GLN A 31 -42.52 -27.89 16.25
CA GLN A 31 -43.97 -28.04 16.16
C GLN A 31 -44.67 -26.68 16.23
N ASP A 32 -45.61 -26.43 15.33
CA ASP A 32 -46.37 -25.18 15.33
C ASP A 32 -47.35 -25.14 16.52
N PRO A 33 -47.23 -24.19 17.45
CA PRO A 33 -48.13 -24.10 18.61
C PRO A 33 -49.58 -23.77 18.21
N LYS A 34 -49.80 -23.20 17.01
CA LYS A 34 -51.15 -22.89 16.49
C LYS A 34 -51.74 -24.04 15.69
N ASN A 35 -50.92 -24.96 15.18
CA ASN A 35 -51.36 -26.14 14.44
C ASN A 35 -50.48 -27.35 14.79
N PRO A 36 -50.83 -28.15 15.81
CA PRO A 36 -50.02 -29.26 16.28
C PRO A 36 -49.73 -30.34 15.23
N GLU A 37 -50.54 -30.45 14.17
CA GLU A 37 -50.31 -31.38 13.05
C GLU A 37 -49.21 -30.90 12.09
N HIS A 38 -48.86 -29.61 12.15
CA HIS A 38 -47.85 -29.01 11.29
C HIS A 38 -46.48 -29.01 11.99
N THR A 39 -45.73 -30.09 11.79
CA THR A 39 -44.33 -30.23 12.25
C THR A 39 -43.35 -29.99 11.11
N LYS A 40 -42.22 -29.35 11.38
CA LYS A 40 -41.10 -29.20 10.44
C LYS A 40 -39.84 -29.85 10.99
N THR A 41 -39.19 -30.64 10.14
CA THR A 41 -37.96 -31.35 10.47
C THR A 41 -36.79 -30.74 9.72
N PHE A 42 -35.70 -30.48 10.44
CA PHE A 42 -34.44 -29.97 9.91
C PHE A 42 -33.30 -30.95 10.24
N ILE A 43 -32.35 -31.08 9.32
CA ILE A 43 -31.17 -31.94 9.47
C ILE A 43 -29.92 -31.08 9.45
N PHE A 44 -29.04 -31.29 10.43
CA PHE A 44 -27.81 -30.53 10.65
C PHE A 44 -26.62 -31.47 10.91
N ASP A 45 -25.41 -30.92 10.92
CA ASP A 45 -24.20 -31.69 11.19
C ASP A 45 -24.20 -32.26 12.61
N LEU A 46 -24.61 -31.44 13.58
CA LEU A 46 -24.81 -31.81 14.99
C LEU A 46 -25.92 -30.95 15.61
N ALA A 47 -26.62 -31.47 16.61
CA ALA A 47 -27.68 -30.79 17.36
C ALA A 47 -27.47 -31.00 18.87
N TYR A 48 -27.45 -29.90 19.62
CA TYR A 48 -27.17 -29.93 21.06
C TYR A 48 -28.42 -29.58 21.87
N TRP A 49 -28.83 -30.49 22.75
CA TRP A 49 -29.91 -30.27 23.70
C TRP A 49 -29.34 -29.81 25.04
N SER A 50 -29.46 -28.52 25.39
CA SER A 50 -29.01 -28.01 26.70
C SER A 50 -30.18 -27.54 27.58
N HIS A 51 -31.43 -27.89 27.26
CA HIS A 51 -32.62 -27.33 27.91
C HIS A 51 -32.88 -27.87 29.32
N ASP A 52 -32.83 -29.19 29.50
CA ASP A 52 -33.10 -29.90 30.75
C ASP A 52 -32.18 -31.13 30.90
N GLY A 53 -32.41 -31.93 31.95
CA GLY A 53 -31.62 -33.14 32.20
C GLY A 53 -30.21 -32.88 32.73
N PHE A 54 -30.00 -31.75 33.41
CA PHE A 54 -28.72 -31.35 33.99
C PHE A 54 -28.78 -31.17 35.51
N GLN A 55 -27.62 -31.26 36.15
CA GLN A 55 -27.36 -30.91 37.54
C GLN A 55 -26.09 -30.04 37.64
N LYS A 56 -25.88 -29.38 38.78
CA LYS A 56 -24.63 -28.63 39.04
C LYS A 56 -23.66 -29.52 39.80
N ASP A 57 -22.41 -29.56 39.35
CA ASP A 57 -21.33 -30.17 40.13
C ASP A 57 -20.86 -29.26 41.29
N LYS A 58 -19.82 -29.71 42.01
CA LYS A 58 -19.26 -29.00 43.17
C LYS A 58 -18.69 -27.63 42.81
N ASP A 59 -18.28 -27.42 41.57
CA ASP A 59 -17.68 -26.19 41.06
C ASP A 59 -18.73 -25.29 40.36
N GLY A 60 -20.00 -25.72 40.33
CA GLY A 60 -21.12 -24.98 39.73
C GLY A 60 -21.23 -25.13 38.21
N VAL A 61 -20.53 -26.09 37.61
CA VAL A 61 -20.63 -26.44 36.19
C VAL A 61 -21.85 -27.32 35.95
N PHE A 62 -22.57 -27.06 34.86
CA PHE A 62 -23.70 -27.90 34.47
C PHE A 62 -23.20 -29.19 33.82
N ILE A 63 -23.54 -30.31 34.44
CA ILE A 63 -23.25 -31.66 33.97
C ILE A 63 -24.55 -32.43 33.77
N SER A 64 -24.49 -33.51 33.00
CA SER A 64 -25.63 -34.39 32.82
C SER A 64 -26.12 -34.95 34.16
N ALA A 65 -27.43 -34.96 34.39
CA ALA A 65 -28.04 -35.53 35.60
C ALA A 65 -27.99 -37.07 35.62
N ASP A 66 -27.97 -37.70 34.44
CA ASP A 66 -27.92 -39.15 34.26
C ASP A 66 -27.18 -39.50 32.95
N PRO A 67 -26.46 -40.63 32.84
CA PRO A 67 -25.79 -41.03 31.60
C PRO A 67 -26.72 -41.23 30.40
N SER A 68 -28.03 -41.45 30.61
CA SER A 68 -29.02 -41.55 29.52
C SER A 68 -29.62 -40.21 29.09
N SER A 69 -29.30 -39.12 29.81
CA SER A 69 -29.79 -37.78 29.48
C SER A 69 -29.15 -37.27 28.18
N LYS A 70 -29.96 -36.55 27.40
CA LYS A 70 -29.54 -35.92 26.13
C LYS A 70 -28.80 -34.60 26.34
N PHE A 71 -28.53 -34.22 27.59
CA PHE A 71 -27.95 -32.93 27.94
C PHE A 71 -26.53 -32.76 27.38
N ALA A 72 -26.32 -31.69 26.61
CA ALA A 72 -25.01 -31.26 26.13
C ALA A 72 -24.57 -29.98 26.86
N GLY A 73 -23.50 -30.09 27.65
CA GLY A 73 -22.88 -28.99 28.39
C GLY A 73 -21.88 -28.19 27.56
N GLN A 74 -21.16 -27.26 28.21
CA GLN A 74 -20.11 -26.47 27.55
C GLN A 74 -18.95 -27.33 27.06
N ARG A 75 -18.58 -28.36 27.84
CA ARG A 75 -17.49 -29.28 27.52
C ARG A 75 -17.77 -30.09 26.25
N ASP A 76 -18.98 -30.62 26.11
CA ASP A 76 -19.39 -31.40 24.93
C ASP A 76 -19.34 -30.53 23.67
N VAL A 77 -19.88 -29.31 23.76
CA VAL A 77 -19.85 -28.36 22.63
C VAL A 77 -18.41 -27.94 22.28
N PHE A 78 -17.55 -27.72 23.28
CA PHE A 78 -16.14 -27.43 23.03
C PHE A 78 -15.40 -28.61 22.39
N HIS A 79 -15.65 -29.83 22.86
CA HIS A 79 -15.05 -31.04 22.30
C HIS A 79 -15.39 -31.19 20.81
N ASP A 80 -16.65 -30.97 20.44
CA ASP A 80 -17.14 -31.19 19.08
C ASP A 80 -16.89 -30.01 18.11
N LEU A 81 -16.62 -28.81 18.62
CA LEU A 81 -16.39 -27.60 17.81
C LEU A 81 -15.02 -26.97 18.05
N GLY A 82 -14.69 -26.68 19.31
CA GLY A 82 -13.48 -25.98 19.71
C GLY A 82 -12.21 -26.74 19.32
N ARG A 83 -12.18 -28.07 19.52
CA ARG A 83 -11.05 -28.91 19.08
C ARG A 83 -10.82 -28.83 17.57
N GLY A 84 -11.88 -28.97 16.77
CA GLY A 84 -11.77 -28.88 15.31
C GLY A 84 -11.28 -27.52 14.81
N ILE A 85 -11.63 -26.43 15.52
CA ILE A 85 -11.09 -25.08 15.27
C ILE A 85 -9.60 -25.05 15.57
N LEU A 86 -9.18 -25.54 16.74
CA LEU A 86 -7.77 -25.59 17.13
C LEU A 86 -6.96 -26.45 16.16
N ASP A 87 -7.39 -27.68 15.86
CA ASP A 87 -6.69 -28.60 14.96
C ASP A 87 -6.46 -27.97 13.58
N SER A 88 -7.45 -27.20 13.10
CA SER A 88 -7.35 -26.48 11.84
C SER A 88 -6.37 -25.31 11.91
N ALA A 89 -6.41 -24.54 12.99
CA ALA A 89 -5.47 -23.44 13.23
C ALA A 89 -4.03 -23.94 13.34
N TRP A 90 -3.81 -25.05 14.05
CA TRP A 90 -2.52 -25.74 14.15
C TRP A 90 -1.99 -26.23 12.80
N GLN A 91 -2.88 -26.54 11.84
CA GLN A 91 -2.49 -26.88 10.47
C GLN A 91 -2.19 -25.65 9.60
N GLY A 92 -2.47 -24.42 10.08
CA GLY A 92 -2.31 -23.17 9.33
C GLY A 92 -3.56 -22.73 8.56
N TYR A 93 -4.73 -23.33 8.83
CA TYR A 93 -5.98 -22.88 8.22
C TYR A 93 -6.61 -21.76 9.02
N ASN A 94 -7.11 -20.74 8.34
CA ASN A 94 -8.02 -19.77 8.96
C ASN A 94 -9.30 -20.50 9.40
N THR A 95 -9.83 -20.09 10.54
CA THR A 95 -11.05 -20.64 11.10
C THR A 95 -11.98 -19.52 11.53
N THR A 96 -13.28 -19.75 11.38
CA THR A 96 -14.28 -18.80 11.85
C THR A 96 -15.43 -19.53 12.53
N LEU A 97 -15.81 -19.10 13.73
CA LEU A 97 -16.99 -19.57 14.43
C LEU A 97 -17.98 -18.43 14.61
N LEU A 98 -19.19 -18.62 14.09
CA LEU A 98 -20.29 -17.66 14.18
C LEU A 98 -21.36 -18.19 15.14
N ALA A 99 -21.81 -17.38 16.10
CA ALA A 99 -23.02 -17.66 16.87
C ALA A 99 -24.18 -16.77 16.38
N TYR A 100 -25.28 -17.39 15.96
CA TYR A 100 -26.45 -16.72 15.37
C TYR A 100 -27.76 -17.17 16.04
N GLY A 101 -28.72 -16.26 16.15
CA GLY A 101 -30.04 -16.51 16.73
C GLY A 101 -30.62 -15.28 17.46
N GLN A 102 -31.85 -15.38 17.96
CA GLN A 102 -32.51 -14.26 18.65
C GLN A 102 -31.81 -13.88 19.96
N THR A 103 -32.06 -12.67 20.46
CA THR A 103 -31.65 -12.27 21.80
C THR A 103 -32.21 -13.22 22.85
N GLY A 104 -31.37 -13.58 23.83
CA GLY A 104 -31.71 -14.55 24.86
C GLY A 104 -31.61 -16.01 24.43
N SER A 105 -31.31 -16.33 23.16
CA SER A 105 -31.24 -17.72 22.68
C SER A 105 -29.98 -18.51 23.08
N GLY A 106 -29.00 -17.87 23.72
CA GLY A 106 -27.77 -18.54 24.19
C GLY A 106 -26.51 -18.36 23.33
N LYS A 107 -26.46 -17.35 22.44
CA LYS A 107 -25.26 -17.00 21.64
C LYS A 107 -24.03 -16.70 22.51
N SER A 108 -24.10 -15.67 23.35
CA SER A 108 -23.00 -15.28 24.24
C SER A 108 -22.70 -16.34 25.31
N TYR A 109 -23.69 -17.13 25.74
CA TYR A 109 -23.46 -18.28 26.62
C TYR A 109 -22.60 -19.36 25.93
N SER A 110 -22.81 -19.59 24.64
CA SER A 110 -22.01 -20.55 23.88
C SER A 110 -20.60 -20.02 23.59
N MET A 111 -20.48 -18.73 23.26
CA MET A 111 -19.20 -18.12 22.88
C MET A 111 -18.32 -17.81 24.09
N ILE A 112 -18.85 -17.08 25.08
CA ILE A 112 -18.09 -16.60 26.25
C ILE A 112 -18.35 -17.51 27.46
N GLY A 113 -19.62 -17.84 27.72
CA GLY A 113 -20.02 -18.53 28.95
C GLY A 113 -20.23 -17.59 30.14
N PHE A 114 -20.79 -18.13 31.24
CA PHE A 114 -21.09 -17.36 32.45
C PHE A 114 -20.67 -18.12 33.71
N GLY A 115 -20.03 -17.41 34.65
CA GLY A 115 -19.55 -18.00 35.91
C GLY A 115 -18.61 -19.18 35.64
N ALA A 116 -18.83 -20.30 36.32
CA ALA A 116 -18.05 -21.52 36.15
C ALA A 116 -18.20 -22.18 34.76
N ASN A 117 -19.22 -21.82 33.98
CA ASN A 117 -19.53 -22.46 32.70
C ASN A 117 -18.87 -21.72 31.52
N LYS A 118 -17.53 -21.82 31.43
CA LYS A 118 -16.71 -21.24 30.34
C LYS A 118 -17.20 -21.70 28.95
N GLY A 119 -17.35 -20.76 28.02
CA GLY A 119 -17.76 -21.00 26.63
C GLY A 119 -16.61 -21.39 25.71
N ILE A 120 -16.85 -21.34 24.40
CA ILE A 120 -15.86 -21.78 23.41
C ILE A 120 -14.62 -20.89 23.39
N ILE A 121 -14.76 -19.56 23.44
CA ILE A 121 -13.64 -18.61 23.39
C ILE A 121 -12.62 -18.89 24.51
N PRO A 122 -12.99 -18.85 25.81
CA PRO A 122 -12.01 -19.09 26.86
C PRO A 122 -11.37 -20.48 26.77
N ASN A 123 -12.15 -21.53 26.47
CA ASN A 123 -11.61 -22.89 26.34
C ASN A 123 -10.66 -23.03 25.12
N VAL A 124 -10.94 -22.38 23.99
CA VAL A 124 -10.05 -22.36 22.81
C VAL A 124 -8.73 -21.69 23.16
N CYS A 125 -8.77 -20.54 23.84
CA CYS A 125 -7.56 -19.83 24.24
C CYS A 125 -6.74 -20.62 25.27
N GLU A 126 -7.40 -21.20 26.28
CA GLU A 126 -6.75 -22.00 27.34
C GLU A 126 -6.06 -23.24 26.75
N GLU A 127 -6.76 -24.00 25.90
CA GLU A 127 -6.21 -25.20 25.26
C GLU A 127 -5.14 -24.87 24.21
N LEU A 128 -5.23 -23.72 23.52
CA LEU A 128 -4.17 -23.26 22.61
C LEU A 128 -2.85 -23.07 23.37
N PHE A 129 -2.86 -22.34 24.48
CA PHE A 129 -1.65 -22.10 25.27
C PHE A 129 -1.15 -23.37 25.97
N HIS A 130 -2.04 -24.22 26.48
CA HIS A 130 -1.65 -25.53 27.02
C HIS A 130 -1.00 -26.42 25.94
N ALA A 131 -1.50 -26.39 24.71
CA ALA A 131 -0.91 -27.10 23.57
C ALA A 131 0.44 -26.49 23.13
N ILE A 132 0.66 -25.19 23.30
CA ILE A 132 1.94 -24.52 23.08
C ILE A 132 2.96 -24.97 24.13
N GLU A 133 2.59 -24.96 25.41
CA GLU A 133 3.46 -25.33 26.54
C GLU A 133 3.90 -26.80 26.51
N SER A 134 3.07 -27.68 25.96
CA SER A 134 3.34 -29.13 25.89
C SER A 134 4.17 -29.58 24.68
N ARG A 135 4.56 -28.67 23.78
CA ARG A 135 5.32 -29.01 22.55
C ARG A 135 6.82 -28.74 22.65
N GLU A 136 7.58 -29.39 21.75
CA GLU A 136 9.04 -29.30 21.67
C GLU A 136 9.55 -27.89 21.39
N LYS A 137 10.72 -27.55 21.96
CA LYS A 137 11.37 -26.23 21.90
C LYS A 137 11.88 -25.80 20.51
N ASN A 138 11.78 -26.63 19.48
CA ASN A 138 12.24 -26.33 18.12
C ASN A 138 11.24 -25.47 17.30
N HIS A 139 10.18 -24.97 17.93
CA HIS A 139 9.14 -24.16 17.30
C HIS A 139 8.93 -22.89 18.13
N GLU A 140 8.85 -21.75 17.45
CA GLU A 140 8.42 -20.49 18.06
C GLU A 140 6.94 -20.25 17.75
N TYR A 141 6.20 -19.77 18.75
CA TYR A 141 4.77 -19.52 18.66
C TYR A 141 4.48 -18.07 18.99
N GLN A 142 3.76 -17.38 18.11
CA GLN A 142 3.28 -16.01 18.35
C GLN A 142 1.76 -16.02 18.34
N VAL A 143 1.16 -15.46 19.39
CA VAL A 143 -0.29 -15.30 19.53
C VAL A 143 -0.60 -13.83 19.69
N THR A 144 -1.45 -13.27 18.82
CA THR A 144 -1.97 -11.91 18.99
C THR A 144 -3.49 -11.94 19.15
N PHE A 145 -4.01 -11.04 19.96
CA PHE A 145 -5.42 -10.94 20.31
C PHE A 145 -5.96 -9.56 19.95
N SER A 146 -7.09 -9.53 19.25
CA SER A 146 -7.87 -8.30 19.03
C SER A 146 -9.35 -8.54 19.29
N MET A 147 -10.03 -7.48 19.72
CA MET A 147 -11.44 -7.54 20.09
C MET A 147 -12.13 -6.25 19.65
N LEU A 148 -13.15 -6.38 18.81
CA LEU A 148 -13.91 -5.24 18.29
C LEU A 148 -15.41 -5.44 18.43
N GLU A 149 -16.11 -4.32 18.39
CA GLU A 149 -17.56 -4.21 18.35
C GLU A 149 -17.99 -3.54 17.04
N ILE A 150 -18.99 -4.10 16.38
CA ILE A 150 -19.69 -3.46 15.26
C ILE A 150 -21.07 -3.05 15.77
N TYR A 151 -21.28 -1.75 15.85
CA TYR A 151 -22.55 -1.18 16.27
C TYR A 151 -22.94 -0.05 15.32
N ASN A 152 -24.15 -0.10 14.77
CA ASN A 152 -24.66 0.92 13.84
C ASN A 152 -23.74 1.16 12.63
N GLU A 153 -23.19 0.09 12.03
CA GLU A 153 -22.20 0.13 10.93
C GLU A 153 -20.91 0.90 11.26
N GLN A 154 -20.62 1.13 12.54
CA GLN A 154 -19.37 1.70 13.03
C GLN A 154 -18.57 0.64 13.77
N VAL A 155 -17.27 0.58 13.52
CA VAL A 155 -16.35 -0.30 14.22
C VAL A 155 -15.79 0.42 15.44
N ARG A 156 -15.80 -0.23 16.59
CA ARG A 156 -15.16 0.25 17.81
C ARG A 156 -14.18 -0.80 18.30
N ASP A 157 -12.98 -0.33 18.62
CA ASP A 157 -11.97 -1.14 19.30
C ASP A 157 -12.36 -1.29 20.78
N LEU A 158 -12.50 -2.53 21.25
CA LEU A 158 -12.83 -2.83 22.65
C LEU A 158 -11.59 -2.95 23.56
N LEU A 159 -10.39 -2.88 23.00
CA LEU A 159 -9.12 -2.89 23.73
C LEU A 159 -8.50 -1.49 23.87
N SER A 160 -9.06 -0.49 23.19
CA SER A 160 -8.65 0.92 23.29
C SER A 160 -9.50 1.72 24.30
N ARG A 161 -8.84 2.61 25.06
CA ARG A 161 -9.52 3.59 25.94
C ARG A 161 -9.96 4.84 25.19
N THR A 162 -9.37 5.14 24.03
CA THR A 162 -9.65 6.35 23.25
C THR A 162 -10.79 6.13 22.25
N LYS A 163 -11.89 6.88 22.44
CA LYS A 163 -13.03 6.86 21.50
C LYS A 163 -12.74 7.80 20.33
N LYS A 164 -12.47 7.24 19.14
CA LYS A 164 -12.42 8.02 17.90
C LYS A 164 -13.84 8.41 17.46
N PRO A 165 -14.15 9.71 17.25
CA PRO A 165 -15.44 10.13 16.71
C PRO A 165 -15.70 9.47 15.34
N GLY A 166 -16.82 8.74 15.21
CA GLY A 166 -17.21 8.04 13.97
C GLY A 166 -16.70 6.60 13.82
N GLY A 167 -15.95 6.07 14.78
CA GLY A 167 -15.43 4.68 14.75
C GLY A 167 -14.21 4.47 13.87
N LEU A 168 -13.66 3.26 13.88
CA LEU A 168 -12.56 2.83 13.02
C LEU A 168 -13.06 2.56 11.60
N LYS A 169 -12.20 2.84 10.61
CA LYS A 169 -12.53 2.66 9.19
C LYS A 169 -12.15 1.26 8.73
N VAL A 170 -13.06 0.60 8.01
CA VAL A 170 -12.76 -0.64 7.30
C VAL A 170 -12.13 -0.31 5.95
N ARG A 171 -10.96 -0.89 5.66
CA ARG A 171 -10.24 -0.79 4.40
C ARG A 171 -10.16 -2.16 3.71
N GLU A 172 -9.77 -2.16 2.45
CA GLU A 172 -9.62 -3.37 1.62
C GLU A 172 -8.19 -3.39 1.09
N ASP A 173 -7.46 -4.46 1.41
CA ASP A 173 -6.13 -4.77 0.87
C ASP A 173 -6.21 -5.94 -0.13
N GLN A 174 -5.32 -5.97 -1.12
CA GLN A 174 -5.36 -7.00 -2.17
C GLN A 174 -4.96 -8.40 -1.68
N GLN A 175 -4.11 -8.49 -0.65
CA GLN A 175 -3.63 -9.76 -0.09
C GLN A 175 -4.38 -10.13 1.20
N LEU A 176 -4.63 -9.16 2.08
CA LEU A 176 -5.26 -9.37 3.39
C LEU A 176 -6.80 -9.33 3.34
N GLY A 177 -7.39 -8.80 2.27
CA GLY A 177 -8.84 -8.58 2.17
C GLY A 177 -9.32 -7.40 3.02
N PHE A 178 -10.55 -7.44 3.52
CA PHE A 178 -11.07 -6.37 4.37
C PHE A 178 -10.47 -6.41 5.77
N TYR A 179 -9.92 -5.28 6.23
CA TYR A 179 -9.34 -5.13 7.56
C TYR A 179 -9.76 -3.80 8.20
N VAL A 180 -9.56 -3.67 9.52
CA VAL A 180 -9.91 -2.47 10.28
C VAL A 180 -8.66 -1.63 10.52
N ASP A 181 -8.62 -0.43 9.96
CA ASP A 181 -7.51 0.49 10.11
C ASP A 181 -7.42 1.05 11.53
N GLY A 182 -6.25 0.88 12.16
CA GLY A 182 -5.98 1.32 13.53
C GLY A 182 -6.67 0.49 14.61
N LEU A 183 -7.06 -0.76 14.33
CA LEU A 183 -7.48 -1.73 15.35
C LEU A 183 -6.27 -2.21 16.14
N LYS A 184 -6.34 -2.16 17.47
CA LYS A 184 -5.27 -2.64 18.35
C LYS A 184 -5.21 -4.18 18.33
N SER A 185 -4.05 -4.70 17.97
CA SER A 185 -3.69 -6.12 18.14
C SER A 185 -2.68 -6.23 19.27
N VAL A 186 -2.96 -7.07 20.27
CA VAL A 186 -2.16 -7.20 21.49
C VAL A 186 -1.45 -8.56 21.50
N PRO A 187 -0.11 -8.61 21.52
CA PRO A 187 0.62 -9.86 21.72
C PRO A 187 0.27 -10.48 23.07
N CYS A 188 0.10 -11.80 23.13
CA CYS A 188 -0.25 -12.52 24.36
C CYS A 188 0.69 -13.70 24.58
N GLU A 189 1.27 -13.80 25.78
CA GLU A 189 2.19 -14.88 26.17
C GLU A 189 1.47 -16.04 26.88
N ASN A 190 0.28 -15.81 27.43
CA ASN A 190 -0.50 -16.83 28.13
C ASN A 190 -2.01 -16.55 28.12
N TYR A 191 -2.80 -17.54 28.54
CA TYR A 191 -4.26 -17.43 28.64
C TYR A 191 -4.73 -16.34 29.61
N ALA A 192 -4.01 -16.13 30.72
CA ALA A 192 -4.40 -15.13 31.73
C ALA A 192 -4.39 -13.69 31.17
N GLN A 193 -3.46 -13.38 30.26
CA GLN A 193 -3.45 -12.10 29.54
C GLN A 193 -4.69 -11.95 28.65
N ILE A 194 -5.05 -12.98 27.88
CA ILE A 194 -6.28 -12.96 27.06
C ILE A 194 -7.53 -12.79 27.93
N GLU A 195 -7.61 -13.48 29.07
CA GLU A 195 -8.73 -13.39 30.00
C GLU A 195 -8.93 -11.95 30.50
N ARG A 196 -7.84 -11.26 30.89
CA ARG A 196 -7.87 -9.85 31.28
C ARG A 196 -8.33 -8.93 30.13
N LEU A 197 -7.86 -9.18 28.90
CA LEU A 197 -8.28 -8.41 27.71
C LEU A 197 -9.76 -8.62 27.39
N MET A 198 -10.26 -9.85 27.51
CA MET A 198 -11.69 -10.17 27.35
C MET A 198 -12.55 -9.47 28.42
N GLU A 199 -12.12 -9.49 29.68
CA GLU A 199 -12.81 -8.77 30.76
C GLU A 199 -12.85 -7.26 30.49
N GLN A 200 -11.71 -6.68 30.08
CA GLN A 200 -11.64 -5.27 29.72
C GLN A 200 -12.61 -4.93 28.58
N GLY A 201 -12.57 -5.69 27.49
CA GLY A 201 -13.44 -5.47 26.35
C GLY A 201 -14.92 -5.63 26.71
N THR A 202 -15.25 -6.59 27.57
CA THR A 202 -16.60 -6.80 28.09
C THR A 202 -17.06 -5.65 28.98
N LYS A 203 -16.18 -5.11 29.84
CA LYS A 203 -16.46 -3.92 30.66
C LYS A 203 -16.68 -2.68 29.79
N ILE A 204 -15.88 -2.47 28.75
CA ILE A 204 -16.05 -1.35 27.81
C ILE A 204 -17.37 -1.47 27.04
N ARG A 205 -17.70 -2.68 26.57
CA ARG A 205 -18.97 -2.99 25.91
C ARG A 205 -20.17 -2.73 26.85
N THR A 206 -20.04 -3.08 28.13
CA THR A 206 -21.11 -2.91 29.13
C THR A 206 -21.27 -1.45 29.58
N THR A 207 -20.19 -0.71 29.83
CA THR A 207 -20.25 0.72 30.20
C THR A 207 -20.77 1.61 29.07
N ALA A 208 -20.60 1.20 27.81
CA ALA A 208 -21.27 1.85 26.67
C ALA A 208 -22.81 1.67 26.72
N SER A 209 -23.29 0.60 27.34
CA SER A 209 -24.73 0.28 27.46
C SER A 209 -25.46 1.05 28.57
N THR A 210 -24.76 1.50 29.61
CA THR A 210 -25.37 2.25 30.74
C THR A 210 -25.72 3.70 30.38
N ASN A 211 -25.18 4.24 29.28
CA ASN A 211 -25.45 5.62 28.84
C ASN A 211 -26.67 5.77 27.90
N MET A 212 -27.31 4.67 27.49
CA MET A 212 -28.66 4.58 26.91
C MET A 212 -28.83 3.16 26.31
N ASN A 213 -29.61 2.31 27.00
CA ASN A 213 -30.14 0.99 26.56
C ASN A 213 -29.16 -0.21 26.53
N ALA A 214 -29.71 -1.41 26.77
CA ALA A 214 -29.01 -2.71 26.79
C ALA A 214 -28.37 -3.08 25.43
N SER A 215 -27.20 -2.51 25.16
CA SER A 215 -26.47 -2.52 23.88
C SER A 215 -25.90 -3.89 23.46
N SER A 216 -25.65 -4.82 24.39
CA SER A 216 -25.02 -6.12 24.08
C SER A 216 -25.84 -7.02 23.14
N SER A 217 -27.16 -6.84 23.09
CA SER A 217 -28.06 -7.56 22.16
C SER A 217 -28.06 -6.99 20.73
N ARG A 218 -27.54 -5.77 20.56
CA ARG A 218 -27.67 -4.96 19.34
C ARG A 218 -26.33 -4.68 18.64
N SER A 219 -25.23 -5.23 19.15
CA SER A 219 -23.90 -5.11 18.54
C SER A 219 -23.30 -6.48 18.26
N HIS A 220 -22.52 -6.57 17.19
CA HIS A 220 -21.73 -7.76 16.88
C HIS A 220 -20.38 -7.64 17.55
N MET A 221 -19.91 -8.70 18.17
CA MET A 221 -18.58 -8.79 18.75
C MET A 221 -17.74 -9.75 17.91
N VAL A 222 -16.56 -9.29 17.52
CA VAL A 222 -15.59 -10.09 16.77
C VAL A 222 -14.30 -10.13 17.58
N ILE A 223 -13.91 -11.33 17.98
CA ILE A 223 -12.60 -11.61 18.56
C ILE A 223 -11.76 -12.31 17.49
N THR A 224 -10.54 -11.81 17.28
CA THR A 224 -9.60 -12.41 16.35
C THR A 224 -8.34 -12.79 17.09
N ILE A 225 -7.96 -14.07 17.00
CA ILE A 225 -6.70 -14.59 17.50
C ILE A 225 -5.86 -14.92 16.28
N GLN A 226 -4.73 -14.24 16.09
CA GLN A 226 -3.77 -14.65 15.07
C GLN A 226 -2.75 -15.57 15.72
N PHE A 227 -2.58 -16.74 15.13
CA PHE A 227 -1.67 -17.77 15.62
C PHE A 227 -0.63 -18.09 14.54
N LYS A 228 0.62 -17.79 14.84
CA LYS A 228 1.78 -18.00 13.97
C LYS A 228 2.70 -19.05 14.61
N GLN A 229 3.11 -20.03 13.81
CA GLN A 229 4.04 -21.09 14.16
C GLN A 229 5.26 -20.97 13.25
N VAL A 230 6.44 -20.79 13.83
CA VAL A 230 7.71 -20.67 13.12
C VAL A 230 8.52 -21.93 13.37
N PHE A 231 8.77 -22.71 12.31
CA PHE A 231 9.49 -23.98 12.37
C PHE A 231 10.99 -23.71 12.15
N LEU A 232 11.77 -23.69 13.24
CA LEU A 232 13.18 -23.27 13.23
C LEU A 232 14.07 -24.17 12.33
N ASP A 233 13.71 -25.44 12.18
CA ASP A 233 14.49 -26.43 11.43
C ASP A 233 14.18 -26.48 9.92
N ARG A 234 13.08 -25.86 9.46
CA ARG A 234 12.53 -26.09 8.10
C ARG A 234 12.22 -24.83 7.30
N ASP A 235 12.57 -23.65 7.81
CA ASP A 235 12.31 -22.35 7.17
C ASP A 235 10.84 -22.23 6.69
N LEU A 236 9.92 -22.71 7.55
CA LEU A 236 8.50 -22.78 7.27
C LEU A 236 7.76 -22.00 8.35
N THR A 237 6.93 -21.05 7.93
CA THR A 237 6.00 -20.35 8.83
C THR A 237 4.57 -20.74 8.48
N LYS A 238 3.80 -21.15 9.48
CA LYS A 238 2.36 -21.33 9.36
C LYS A 238 1.65 -20.22 10.12
N GLN A 239 0.73 -19.55 9.46
CA GLN A 239 -0.11 -18.52 10.08
C GLN A 239 -1.57 -18.88 9.90
N SER A 240 -2.34 -18.71 10.97
CA SER A 240 -3.79 -18.91 10.98
C SER A 240 -4.48 -17.78 11.71
N SER A 241 -5.66 -17.38 11.23
CA SER A 241 -6.55 -16.46 11.93
C SER A 241 -7.76 -17.21 12.45
N ILE A 242 -8.00 -17.15 13.75
CA ILE A 242 -9.17 -17.71 14.43
C ILE A 242 -10.13 -16.57 14.76
N ASN A 243 -11.25 -16.51 14.03
CA ASN A 243 -12.29 -15.50 14.21
C ASN A 243 -13.46 -16.08 15.01
N LEU A 244 -13.71 -15.54 16.20
CA LEU A 244 -14.79 -15.98 17.09
C LEU A 244 -15.81 -14.84 17.21
N VAL A 245 -17.00 -15.06 16.66
CA VAL A 245 -17.99 -14.01 16.41
C VAL A 245 -19.28 -14.28 17.17
N ASP A 246 -19.66 -13.34 18.03
CA ASP A 246 -20.96 -13.29 18.72
C ASP A 246 -21.83 -12.23 18.04
N LEU A 247 -22.78 -12.66 17.23
CA LEU A 247 -23.64 -11.76 16.45
C LEU A 247 -24.73 -11.12 17.31
N ALA A 248 -25.27 -9.99 16.86
CA ALA A 248 -26.46 -9.37 17.42
C ALA A 248 -27.69 -10.29 17.30
N GLY A 249 -28.75 -9.97 18.05
CA GLY A 249 -30.04 -10.66 17.98
C GLY A 249 -30.67 -10.61 16.58
N SER A 250 -31.19 -11.75 16.11
CA SER A 250 -31.83 -11.88 14.80
C SER A 250 -33.31 -11.48 14.77
N GLU A 251 -33.90 -11.12 15.91
CA GLU A 251 -35.33 -10.88 16.05
C GLU A 251 -35.84 -9.64 15.30
N ARG A 252 -37.08 -9.73 14.80
CA ARG A 252 -37.72 -8.62 14.07
C ARG A 252 -38.26 -7.57 15.02
N GLN A 253 -38.00 -6.31 14.72
CA GLN A 253 -38.27 -5.18 15.62
C GLN A 253 -39.76 -4.97 16.02
N LYS A 254 -40.72 -5.57 15.29
CA LYS A 254 -42.17 -5.46 15.56
C LYS A 254 -42.58 -5.95 16.95
N SER A 255 -41.77 -6.77 17.63
CA SER A 255 -42.04 -7.30 18.97
C SER A 255 -41.56 -6.42 20.13
N SER A 256 -40.83 -5.32 19.87
CA SER A 256 -40.08 -4.58 20.91
C SER A 256 -40.68 -3.24 21.38
N GLY A 257 -41.86 -2.84 20.89
CA GLY A 257 -42.62 -1.67 21.38
C GLY A 257 -41.87 -0.33 21.46
N SER A 258 -40.80 -0.13 20.68
CA SER A 258 -39.92 1.04 20.81
C SER A 258 -40.13 2.10 19.73
N GLU A 259 -40.52 3.32 20.14
CA GLU A 259 -40.77 4.46 19.25
C GLU A 259 -39.50 5.28 18.92
N GLY A 260 -39.50 5.96 17.76
CA GLY A 260 -38.54 7.01 17.41
C GLY A 260 -37.13 6.55 17.04
N ASP A 261 -36.11 7.12 17.70
CA ASP A 261 -34.68 6.87 17.41
C ASP A 261 -34.28 5.40 17.61
N ARG A 262 -34.95 4.69 18.53
CA ARG A 262 -34.80 3.23 18.70
C ARG A 262 -35.26 2.46 17.45
N LEU A 263 -36.22 2.99 16.70
CA LEU A 263 -36.72 2.41 15.44
C LEU A 263 -35.71 2.58 14.30
N ARG A 264 -35.05 3.73 14.23
CA ARG A 264 -33.93 3.98 13.29
C ARG A 264 -32.68 3.16 13.63
N GLU A 265 -32.38 3.00 14.92
CA GLU A 265 -31.27 2.18 15.43
C GLU A 265 -31.49 0.67 15.15
N GLY A 266 -32.65 0.12 15.50
CA GLY A 266 -32.97 -1.28 15.25
C GLY A 266 -33.08 -1.65 13.77
N SER A 267 -33.48 -0.70 12.91
CA SER A 267 -33.44 -0.87 11.46
C SER A 267 -32.01 -1.01 10.93
N ARG A 268 -31.00 -0.41 11.58
CA ARG A 268 -29.59 -0.47 11.16
C ARG A 268 -28.84 -1.67 11.71
N VAL A 269 -29.16 -2.14 12.92
CA VAL A 269 -28.61 -3.41 13.43
C VAL A 269 -29.09 -4.58 12.56
N ASN A 270 -30.38 -4.60 12.23
CA ASN A 270 -30.93 -5.61 11.33
C ASN A 270 -30.41 -5.53 9.90
N LEU A 271 -29.87 -4.38 9.46
CA LEU A 271 -29.25 -4.24 8.14
C LEU A 271 -28.05 -5.18 7.98
N SER A 272 -27.14 -5.19 8.95
CA SER A 272 -25.96 -6.07 8.94
C SER A 272 -26.31 -7.56 8.87
N LEU A 273 -27.31 -8.01 9.65
CA LEU A 273 -27.79 -9.41 9.63
C LEU A 273 -28.58 -9.74 8.36
N THR A 274 -29.33 -8.79 7.81
CA THR A 274 -30.04 -8.94 6.53
C THR A 274 -29.02 -9.11 5.40
N ASN A 275 -27.97 -8.28 5.37
CA ASN A 275 -26.90 -8.37 4.37
C ASN A 275 -26.11 -9.66 4.52
N LEU A 276 -25.87 -10.12 5.75
CA LEU A 276 -25.29 -11.45 6.01
C LEU A 276 -26.17 -12.58 5.41
N GLY A 277 -27.50 -12.49 5.59
CA GLY A 277 -28.45 -13.41 4.98
C GLY A 277 -28.48 -13.36 3.45
N ASN A 278 -28.33 -12.18 2.86
CA ASN A 278 -28.24 -12.00 1.40
C ASN A 278 -26.96 -12.64 0.84
N VAL A 279 -25.82 -12.45 1.50
CA VAL A 279 -24.55 -13.10 1.14
C VAL A 279 -24.67 -14.62 1.19
N ILE A 280 -25.22 -15.17 2.27
CA ILE A 280 -25.40 -16.63 2.41
C ILE A 280 -26.38 -17.19 1.37
N SER A 281 -27.45 -16.45 1.07
CA SER A 281 -28.42 -16.87 0.04
C SER A 281 -27.80 -16.85 -1.36
N ALA A 282 -27.04 -15.80 -1.69
CA ALA A 282 -26.32 -15.69 -2.96
C ALA A 282 -25.26 -16.81 -3.10
N LEU A 283 -24.55 -17.14 -2.02
CA LEU A 283 -23.61 -18.27 -1.99
C LEU A 283 -24.31 -19.62 -2.19
N ALA A 284 -25.49 -19.82 -1.59
CA ALA A 284 -26.28 -21.04 -1.76
C ALA A 284 -26.80 -21.20 -3.18
N ASP A 285 -27.28 -20.11 -3.78
CA ASP A 285 -27.70 -20.12 -5.17
C ASP A 285 -26.51 -20.40 -6.12
N ALA A 286 -25.33 -19.84 -5.83
CA ALA A 286 -24.11 -20.14 -6.60
C ALA A 286 -23.67 -21.60 -6.47
N ALA A 287 -23.74 -22.18 -5.25
CA ALA A 287 -23.42 -23.59 -5.01
C ALA A 287 -24.40 -24.55 -5.72
N MET A 288 -25.65 -24.13 -5.90
CA MET A 288 -26.67 -24.84 -6.71
C MET A 288 -26.54 -24.58 -8.22
N ALA A 289 -25.40 -24.07 -8.69
CA ALA A 289 -25.12 -23.73 -10.09
C ALA A 289 -26.12 -22.74 -10.73
N LYS A 290 -26.83 -21.93 -9.92
CA LYS A 290 -27.63 -20.82 -10.44
C LYS A 290 -26.72 -19.65 -10.80
N LYS A 291 -27.10 -18.88 -11.83
CA LYS A 291 -26.31 -17.75 -12.31
C LYS A 291 -26.35 -16.58 -11.31
N VAL A 292 -25.33 -16.48 -10.46
CA VAL A 292 -25.12 -15.37 -9.53
C VAL A 292 -23.95 -14.52 -10.06
N LEU A 293 -24.24 -13.26 -10.45
CA LEU A 293 -23.26 -12.35 -11.04
C LEU A 293 -22.34 -11.67 -10.01
N HIS A 294 -22.83 -11.47 -8.78
CA HIS A 294 -22.12 -10.72 -7.74
C HIS A 294 -22.61 -11.13 -6.35
N ILE A 295 -21.68 -11.32 -5.41
CA ILE A 295 -22.00 -11.59 -3.99
C ILE A 295 -21.84 -10.28 -3.20
N PRO A 296 -22.89 -9.82 -2.47
CA PRO A 296 -22.94 -8.48 -1.88
C PRO A 296 -22.15 -8.34 -0.55
N TYR A 297 -20.86 -8.69 -0.52
CA TYR A 297 -20.04 -8.54 0.70
C TYR A 297 -19.90 -7.09 1.16
N ARG A 298 -19.98 -6.13 0.23
CA ARG A 298 -19.73 -4.70 0.50
C ARG A 298 -20.91 -3.98 1.17
N ASP A 299 -22.05 -4.63 1.32
CA ASP A 299 -23.29 -3.99 1.74
C ASP A 299 -23.34 -3.70 3.26
N SER A 300 -22.50 -4.36 4.06
CA SER A 300 -22.31 -4.05 5.48
C SER A 300 -20.86 -4.22 5.93
N VAL A 301 -20.50 -3.55 7.02
CA VAL A 301 -19.21 -3.72 7.71
C VAL A 301 -19.00 -5.17 8.14
N LEU A 302 -20.06 -5.81 8.66
CA LEU A 302 -20.00 -7.22 9.08
C LEU A 302 -19.67 -8.15 7.91
N THR A 303 -20.36 -8.01 6.78
CA THR A 303 -20.14 -8.86 5.60
C THR A 303 -18.80 -8.59 4.91
N LYS A 304 -18.24 -7.38 5.04
CA LYS A 304 -16.88 -7.07 4.61
C LYS A 304 -15.87 -7.85 5.44
N LEU A 305 -15.92 -7.72 6.76
CA LEU A 305 -14.97 -8.38 7.67
C LEU A 305 -15.10 -9.90 7.66
N LEU A 306 -16.30 -10.44 7.40
CA LEU A 306 -16.55 -11.87 7.28
C LEU A 306 -16.43 -12.43 5.86
N GLN A 307 -15.95 -11.65 4.89
CA GLN A 307 -15.83 -12.11 3.50
C GLN A 307 -14.95 -13.38 3.41
N SER A 308 -13.80 -13.40 4.08
CA SER A 308 -12.91 -14.57 4.11
C SER A 308 -13.56 -15.78 4.76
N ALA A 309 -14.47 -15.57 5.72
CA ALA A 309 -15.21 -16.62 6.41
C ALA A 309 -16.38 -17.19 5.58
N LEU A 310 -16.94 -16.42 4.66
CA LEU A 310 -18.16 -16.76 3.94
C LEU A 310 -17.85 -17.00 2.47
N GLY A 311 -17.45 -18.22 2.11
CA GLY A 311 -17.09 -18.59 0.73
C GLY A 311 -15.64 -18.25 0.34
N GLY A 312 -14.81 -17.82 1.30
CA GLY A 312 -13.37 -17.56 1.13
C GLY A 312 -12.48 -18.66 1.74
N ASN A 313 -11.20 -18.34 1.96
CA ASN A 313 -10.19 -19.24 2.54
C ASN A 313 -10.29 -19.30 4.08
N SER A 314 -11.34 -19.94 4.61
CA SER A 314 -11.52 -20.20 6.04
C SER A 314 -12.41 -21.42 6.27
N ARG A 315 -12.11 -22.21 7.32
CA ARG A 315 -13.00 -23.25 7.83
C ARG A 315 -14.01 -22.61 8.77
N THR A 316 -15.26 -22.49 8.31
CA THR A 316 -16.29 -21.77 9.06
C THR A 316 -17.36 -22.69 9.63
N ALA A 317 -17.67 -22.48 10.90
CA ALA A 317 -18.76 -23.15 11.61
C ALA A 317 -19.80 -22.14 12.10
N LEU A 318 -21.07 -22.56 12.12
CA LEU A 318 -22.20 -21.76 12.59
C LEU A 318 -22.91 -22.50 13.74
N ILE A 319 -22.98 -21.85 14.91
CA ILE A 319 -23.84 -22.24 16.03
C ILE A 319 -25.17 -21.50 15.88
N ALA A 320 -26.26 -22.24 15.71
CA ALA A 320 -27.61 -21.69 15.64
C ALA A 320 -28.28 -21.80 17.02
N ALA A 321 -28.19 -20.74 17.82
CA ALA A 321 -28.72 -20.70 19.17
C ALA A 321 -30.24 -20.45 19.13
N ILE A 322 -31.03 -21.38 19.67
CA ILE A 322 -32.50 -21.39 19.59
C ILE A 322 -33.18 -21.45 20.96
N SER A 323 -34.40 -20.91 21.05
CA SER A 323 -35.23 -20.99 22.28
C SER A 323 -36.25 -22.13 22.18
N PRO A 324 -36.54 -22.85 23.27
CA PRO A 324 -37.55 -23.91 23.27
C PRO A 324 -38.99 -23.40 23.36
N ALA A 325 -39.24 -22.16 23.83
CA ALA A 325 -40.61 -21.69 24.07
C ALA A 325 -41.43 -21.42 22.80
N ASP A 326 -42.71 -21.76 22.89
CA ASP A 326 -43.78 -21.45 21.94
C ASP A 326 -43.86 -19.96 21.54
N ILE A 327 -43.70 -19.04 22.49
CA ILE A 327 -43.69 -17.59 22.23
C ILE A 327 -42.57 -17.15 21.27
N CYS A 328 -41.51 -17.95 21.16
CA CYS A 328 -40.35 -17.72 20.29
C CYS A 328 -40.40 -18.56 19.00
N TYR A 329 -41.54 -19.21 18.69
CA TYR A 329 -41.65 -20.14 17.56
C TYR A 329 -41.21 -19.53 16.23
N GLU A 330 -41.68 -18.34 15.87
CA GLU A 330 -41.37 -17.70 14.58
C GLU A 330 -39.87 -17.39 14.42
N GLU A 331 -39.24 -16.89 15.48
CA GLU A 331 -37.82 -16.53 15.49
C GLU A 331 -36.93 -17.79 15.50
N THR A 332 -37.37 -18.83 16.21
CA THR A 332 -36.70 -20.14 16.21
C THR A 332 -36.78 -20.80 14.84
N LEU A 333 -37.95 -20.78 14.19
CA LEU A 333 -38.14 -21.27 12.83
C LEU A 333 -37.28 -20.49 11.82
N SER A 334 -37.20 -19.17 11.96
CA SER A 334 -36.34 -18.30 11.13
C SER A 334 -34.86 -18.69 11.28
N THR A 335 -34.40 -18.90 12.51
CA THR A 335 -33.02 -19.32 12.83
C THR A 335 -32.68 -20.68 12.22
N LEU A 336 -33.58 -21.67 12.33
CA LEU A 336 -33.40 -23.01 11.76
C LEU A 336 -33.31 -22.96 10.22
N ARG A 337 -34.20 -22.21 9.56
CA ARG A 337 -34.15 -22.00 8.10
C ARG A 337 -32.86 -21.32 7.65
N TYR A 338 -32.37 -20.37 8.42
CA TYR A 338 -31.11 -19.69 8.14
C TYR A 338 -29.93 -20.67 8.23
N ALA A 339 -29.89 -21.49 9.28
CA ALA A 339 -28.86 -22.49 9.50
C ALA A 339 -28.87 -23.60 8.44
N GLU A 340 -30.03 -24.00 7.95
CA GLU A 340 -30.19 -24.99 6.87
C GLU A 340 -29.58 -24.49 5.56
N ARG A 341 -29.89 -23.24 5.17
CA ARG A 341 -29.29 -22.60 3.98
C ARG A 341 -27.77 -22.49 4.09
N TYR A 342 -27.27 -22.24 5.30
CA TYR A 342 -25.83 -22.19 5.54
C TYR A 342 -25.16 -23.57 5.33
N GLY A 343 -25.82 -24.67 5.70
CA GLY A 343 -25.30 -26.03 5.55
C GLY A 343 -25.02 -26.45 4.10
N VAL A 344 -25.75 -25.86 3.13
CA VAL A 344 -25.56 -26.11 1.68
C VAL A 344 -24.25 -25.48 1.16
N ASN A 345 -23.65 -24.53 1.89
CA ASN A 345 -22.51 -23.71 1.44
C ASN A 345 -21.11 -24.18 1.89
N ALA A 346 -20.98 -25.37 2.49
CA ALA A 346 -19.70 -25.84 3.02
C ALA A 346 -18.69 -26.18 1.90
N GLY A 347 -17.99 -25.16 1.40
CA GLY A 347 -16.88 -25.30 0.46
C GLY A 347 -15.70 -26.07 1.07
N ARG A 348 -15.02 -26.88 0.26
CA ARG A 348 -13.75 -27.49 0.64
C ARG A 348 -12.67 -26.41 0.73
N PRO A 349 -11.93 -26.27 1.84
CA PRO A 349 -10.75 -25.41 1.88
C PRO A 349 -9.69 -25.99 0.93
N ALA A 350 -9.10 -25.13 0.08
CA ALA A 350 -7.89 -25.47 -0.65
C ALA A 350 -6.70 -25.55 0.33
N PRO A 351 -5.71 -26.44 0.11
CA PRO A 351 -4.49 -26.44 0.91
C PRO A 351 -3.77 -25.08 0.82
N PRO A 352 -3.00 -24.68 1.85
CA PRO A 352 -2.23 -23.44 1.80
C PRO A 352 -1.29 -23.47 0.59
N ALA A 353 -1.41 -22.46 -0.27
CA ALA A 353 -0.51 -22.27 -1.39
C ALA A 353 0.83 -21.75 -0.88
N SER A 354 1.78 -22.66 -0.70
CA SER A 354 3.20 -22.34 -0.75
C SER A 354 3.84 -23.19 -1.85
N ALA A 355 3.68 -22.73 -3.09
CA ALA A 355 4.56 -23.07 -4.20
C ALA A 355 4.42 -21.98 -5.27
N THR A 356 5.55 -21.35 -5.54
CA THR A 356 5.86 -20.46 -6.66
C THR A 356 5.20 -20.86 -7.98
N GLY A 357 4.75 -19.86 -8.77
CA GLY A 357 4.53 -20.03 -10.21
C GLY A 357 3.29 -19.33 -10.76
N CYS A 358 3.51 -18.20 -11.45
CA CYS A 358 2.54 -17.56 -12.33
C CYS A 358 1.99 -18.54 -13.38
N VAL A 359 0.66 -18.62 -13.52
CA VAL A 359 0.03 -19.24 -14.69
C VAL A 359 -1.08 -18.31 -15.20
N ALA A 360 -0.84 -17.76 -16.39
CA ALA A 360 -1.77 -16.94 -17.15
C ALA A 360 -2.96 -17.76 -17.70
N PRO A 361 -4.14 -17.14 -17.92
CA PRO A 361 -5.32 -17.83 -18.40
C PRO A 361 -5.30 -18.09 -19.92
N PRO A 362 -5.96 -19.16 -20.41
CA PRO A 362 -6.12 -19.41 -21.84
C PRO A 362 -7.28 -18.58 -22.41
N SER A 363 -7.11 -18.10 -23.64
CA SER A 363 -8.20 -17.55 -24.46
C SER A 363 -9.04 -18.68 -25.08
N PRO A 364 -10.33 -18.42 -25.36
CA PRO A 364 -10.85 -18.85 -26.64
C PRO A 364 -11.67 -17.78 -27.37
N ALA A 365 -11.68 -17.96 -28.68
CA ALA A 365 -12.14 -17.07 -29.72
C ALA A 365 -13.67 -17.02 -29.93
N ARG A 366 -14.07 -15.93 -30.61
CA ARG A 366 -15.06 -15.80 -31.72
C ARG A 366 -16.48 -16.37 -31.56
N ARG A 367 -17.45 -15.48 -31.74
CA ARG A 367 -18.63 -15.53 -32.65
C ARG A 367 -19.53 -14.32 -32.36
N LEU A 368 -20.32 -13.70 -33.23
CA LEU A 368 -20.73 -13.88 -34.64
C LEU A 368 -21.61 -12.64 -34.95
N GLU A 369 -21.57 -12.11 -36.19
CA GLU A 369 -22.69 -11.51 -36.97
C GLU A 369 -23.55 -10.35 -36.37
N ALA A 370 -24.18 -9.44 -37.12
CA ALA A 370 -24.20 -9.03 -38.53
C ALA A 370 -25.13 -7.80 -38.67
N ARG A 371 -25.15 -7.20 -39.88
CA ARG A 371 -26.22 -6.33 -40.46
C ARG A 371 -26.22 -4.87 -39.92
N THR A 372 -26.41 -3.80 -40.70
CA THR A 372 -27.01 -3.63 -42.03
C THR A 372 -26.66 -2.23 -42.59
N ALA A 373 -26.45 -2.17 -43.91
CA ALA A 373 -26.96 -1.20 -44.91
C ALA A 373 -27.02 0.34 -44.68
N GLY A 374 -26.59 1.06 -45.73
CA GLY A 374 -27.17 2.35 -46.19
C GLY A 374 -26.14 3.48 -46.32
N SER A 375 -25.56 3.76 -47.50
CA SER A 375 -26.08 4.67 -48.56
C SER A 375 -26.46 6.06 -48.01
N LYS A 376 -26.07 7.23 -48.53
CA LYS A 376 -25.63 7.67 -49.86
C LYS A 376 -25.28 9.18 -49.76
N ALA A 377 -24.35 9.65 -50.62
CA ALA A 377 -24.38 10.93 -51.39
C ALA A 377 -24.44 12.27 -50.61
N ARG A 378 -23.91 13.42 -51.03
CA ARG A 378 -23.29 13.98 -52.24
C ARG A 378 -22.73 15.36 -51.82
N GLN A 379 -21.54 15.79 -52.27
CA GLN A 379 -21.32 16.85 -53.30
C GLN A 379 -21.99 18.21 -52.99
N LEU A 380 -21.42 19.40 -53.22
CA LEU A 380 -20.24 19.87 -53.96
C LEU A 380 -20.14 21.41 -53.80
N GLY A 381 -18.93 21.95 -53.93
CA GLY A 381 -18.58 23.26 -54.53
C GLY A 381 -19.01 24.54 -53.79
N GLY A 382 -18.34 25.68 -53.89
CA GLY A 382 -17.18 26.15 -54.66
C GLY A 382 -17.09 27.68 -54.45
N GLN A 383 -15.88 28.24 -54.32
CA GLN A 383 -15.29 29.33 -55.14
C GLN A 383 -16.12 30.65 -55.25
N GLU A 384 -15.61 31.88 -55.10
CA GLU A 384 -14.32 32.42 -55.53
C GLU A 384 -14.14 33.89 -55.06
N ARG A 385 -12.90 34.27 -54.70
CA ARG A 385 -12.06 35.50 -54.95
C ARG A 385 -12.74 36.91 -55.03
N THR A 386 -12.14 38.03 -54.58
CA THR A 386 -10.83 38.63 -54.97
C THR A 386 -10.40 39.82 -54.06
N THR A 387 -9.11 39.85 -53.69
CA THR A 387 -8.09 40.96 -53.61
C THR A 387 -8.47 42.35 -53.05
N ALA A 388 -7.67 43.05 -52.21
CA ALA A 388 -6.22 43.09 -52.01
C ALA A 388 -5.86 43.77 -50.68
N GLU A 389 -4.75 43.36 -50.01
CA GLU A 389 -3.85 44.28 -49.29
C GLU A 389 -2.52 43.60 -48.92
N ARG A 390 -1.48 44.41 -48.76
CA ARG A 390 -0.03 44.10 -48.77
C ARG A 390 0.47 43.37 -47.51
N CYS A 391 1.67 42.78 -47.66
CA CYS A 391 2.60 42.31 -46.61
C CYS A 391 2.46 40.85 -46.10
N ALA A 392 2.78 39.87 -46.97
CA ALA A 392 3.45 38.60 -46.62
C ALA A 392 3.66 37.78 -47.91
N ALA A 393 4.89 37.71 -48.44
CA ALA A 393 5.19 36.77 -49.54
C ALA A 393 6.70 36.58 -49.76
N ARG A 394 7.27 35.51 -49.19
CA ARG A 394 8.40 34.79 -49.82
C ARG A 394 7.82 33.60 -50.58
N PRO A 395 8.37 33.22 -51.74
CA PRO A 395 7.62 32.52 -52.77
C PRO A 395 7.33 31.07 -52.35
N ALA A 396 6.07 30.65 -52.48
CA ALA A 396 5.71 29.24 -52.48
C ALA A 396 6.41 28.57 -53.66
N ARG A 397 7.54 27.89 -53.38
CA ARG A 397 8.11 26.89 -54.29
C ARG A 397 6.97 25.95 -54.68
N LYS A 398 6.73 25.78 -55.98
CA LYS A 398 5.97 24.63 -56.49
C LYS A 398 6.44 23.41 -55.70
N PRO A 399 5.58 22.58 -55.09
CA PRO A 399 6.05 21.36 -54.46
C PRO A 399 6.81 20.62 -55.57
N SER A 400 8.10 20.41 -55.32
CA SER A 400 8.97 19.67 -56.23
C SER A 400 8.26 18.37 -56.60
N ARG A 401 8.48 17.87 -57.82
CA ARG A 401 7.92 16.58 -58.28
C ARG A 401 8.11 15.48 -57.21
N PHE A 402 9.20 15.58 -56.44
CA PHE A 402 9.51 14.81 -55.24
C PHE A 402 8.47 14.91 -54.10
N LEU A 403 8.06 16.12 -53.67
CA LEU A 403 7.07 16.30 -52.59
C LEU A 403 5.67 15.79 -52.97
N LEU A 404 5.29 15.93 -54.24
CA LEU A 404 4.04 15.38 -54.77
C LEU A 404 4.08 13.85 -54.85
N GLN A 405 5.21 13.29 -55.27
CA GLN A 405 5.46 11.85 -55.30
C GLN A 405 5.46 11.26 -53.89
N GLU A 406 6.14 11.89 -52.94
CA GLU A 406 6.19 11.48 -51.54
C GLU A 406 4.80 11.52 -50.89
N ARG A 407 4.01 12.59 -51.10
CA ARG A 407 2.60 12.64 -50.64
C ARG A 407 1.73 11.54 -51.25
N ARG A 408 1.98 11.19 -52.50
CA ARG A 408 1.28 10.09 -53.17
C ARG A 408 1.69 8.73 -52.60
N MET A 409 2.99 8.52 -52.36
CA MET A 409 3.52 7.30 -51.74
C MET A 409 3.04 7.15 -50.31
N MET A 410 3.03 8.22 -49.51
CA MET A 410 2.48 8.21 -48.14
C MET A 410 1.03 7.75 -48.12
N ARG A 411 0.23 8.03 -49.16
CA ARG A 411 -1.17 7.60 -49.25
C ARG A 411 -1.39 6.19 -49.78
N THR A 412 -0.36 5.54 -50.32
CA THR A 412 -0.52 4.29 -51.09
C THR A 412 0.37 3.15 -50.62
N VAL A 413 1.52 3.45 -50.01
CA VAL A 413 2.55 2.49 -49.62
C VAL A 413 2.71 2.47 -48.10
N PRO A 414 2.86 1.30 -47.46
CA PRO A 414 3.21 1.21 -46.05
C PRO A 414 4.62 1.79 -45.82
N HIS A 415 4.83 2.48 -44.70
CA HIS A 415 6.09 3.15 -44.42
C HIS A 415 6.36 3.30 -42.93
N LEU A 416 7.63 3.49 -42.58
CA LEU A 416 8.06 3.90 -41.25
C LEU A 416 8.20 5.41 -41.20
N LEU A 417 7.69 6.02 -40.15
CA LEU A 417 7.81 7.44 -39.84
C LEU A 417 8.72 7.59 -38.61
N ASN A 418 9.79 8.35 -38.68
CA ASN A 418 10.66 8.52 -37.51
C ASN A 418 9.96 9.31 -36.40
N VAL A 419 10.21 8.91 -35.16
CA VAL A 419 9.81 9.62 -33.94
C VAL A 419 11.07 9.95 -33.18
N ASN A 420 11.24 11.19 -32.78
CA ASN A 420 12.46 11.71 -32.16
C ASN A 420 12.12 12.49 -30.89
N GLU A 421 13.06 12.52 -29.94
CA GLU A 421 12.95 13.30 -28.71
C GLU A 421 12.71 14.79 -29.00
N ASP A 422 13.33 15.35 -30.04
CA ASP A 422 12.97 16.67 -30.56
C ASP A 422 11.73 16.55 -31.48
N PRO A 423 10.57 17.13 -31.10
CA PRO A 423 9.37 17.10 -31.93
C PRO A 423 9.56 17.72 -33.31
N GLN A 424 10.52 18.65 -33.48
CA GLN A 424 10.81 19.29 -34.75
C GLN A 424 11.49 18.32 -35.75
N LEU A 425 12.15 17.28 -35.26
CA LEU A 425 12.82 16.25 -36.06
C LEU A 425 11.91 15.03 -36.33
N SER A 426 10.79 14.92 -35.61
CA SER A 426 9.80 13.86 -35.81
C SER A 426 9.05 13.99 -37.15
N GLY A 427 8.86 12.87 -37.83
CA GLY A 427 8.16 12.79 -39.12
C GLY A 427 8.92 13.34 -40.33
N VAL A 428 10.17 13.73 -40.15
CA VAL A 428 11.06 14.21 -41.22
C VAL A 428 11.50 13.05 -42.12
N LEU A 429 11.93 11.93 -41.52
CA LEU A 429 12.38 10.73 -42.22
C LEU A 429 11.22 9.76 -42.46
N LYS A 430 11.11 9.28 -43.71
CA LYS A 430 10.06 8.35 -44.13
C LYS A 430 10.67 7.22 -44.95
N HIS A 431 10.55 5.99 -44.45
CA HIS A 431 11.08 4.81 -45.13
C HIS A 431 9.94 3.97 -45.69
N PHE A 432 9.76 4.00 -47.01
CA PHE A 432 8.70 3.26 -47.70
C PHE A 432 9.07 1.78 -47.85
N ILE A 433 8.17 0.89 -47.44
CA ILE A 433 8.38 -0.57 -47.51
C ILE A 433 7.73 -1.11 -48.78
N GLN A 434 8.52 -1.20 -49.85
CA GLN A 434 8.07 -1.75 -51.14
C GLN A 434 7.91 -3.27 -51.08
N ALA A 435 7.22 -3.86 -52.07
CA ALA A 435 7.06 -5.31 -52.16
C ALA A 435 8.43 -6.00 -52.26
N GLY A 436 8.60 -7.10 -51.52
CA GLY A 436 9.88 -7.79 -51.36
C GLY A 436 10.46 -7.63 -49.95
N SER A 437 11.75 -7.89 -49.79
CA SER A 437 12.47 -7.74 -48.52
C SER A 437 13.45 -6.58 -48.61
N CYS A 438 13.49 -5.75 -47.58
CA CYS A 438 14.45 -4.66 -47.44
C CYS A 438 15.14 -4.72 -46.07
N ASP A 439 16.43 -4.46 -46.06
CA ASP A 439 17.25 -4.54 -44.86
C ASP A 439 17.46 -3.16 -44.26
N ALA A 440 17.53 -3.11 -42.93
CA ALA A 440 17.80 -1.93 -42.12
C ALA A 440 19.05 -2.15 -41.26
N GLY A 441 19.95 -1.17 -41.24
CA GLY A 441 21.22 -1.26 -40.49
C GLY A 441 22.24 -0.21 -40.95
N GLN A 442 23.46 -0.31 -40.45
CA GLN A 442 24.52 0.69 -40.67
C GLN A 442 25.14 0.62 -42.07
N ALA A 443 25.19 -0.56 -42.67
CA ALA A 443 25.84 -0.76 -43.98
C ALA A 443 25.13 0.07 -45.07
N ALA A 444 25.92 0.72 -45.93
CA ALA A 444 25.41 1.51 -47.04
C ALA A 444 24.65 0.67 -48.10
N SER A 445 24.80 -0.66 -48.07
CA SER A 445 24.04 -1.61 -48.89
C SER A 445 22.59 -1.80 -48.44
N ASN A 446 22.22 -1.33 -47.25
CA ASN A 446 20.87 -1.45 -46.73
C ASN A 446 19.92 -0.46 -47.39
N ALA A 447 18.65 -0.85 -47.49
CA ALA A 447 17.61 0.03 -47.99
C ALA A 447 17.22 1.11 -46.96
N ILE A 448 17.32 0.77 -45.67
CA ILE A 448 17.08 1.69 -44.56
C ILE A 448 18.41 1.85 -43.82
N ILE A 449 19.12 2.95 -44.11
CA ILE A 449 20.40 3.26 -43.47
C ILE A 449 20.11 3.86 -42.11
N LEU A 450 20.54 3.17 -41.06
CA LEU A 450 20.42 3.59 -39.68
C LEU A 450 21.79 3.98 -39.15
N ARG A 451 21.84 4.96 -38.26
CA ARG A 451 23.05 5.33 -37.52
C ARG A 451 22.71 5.46 -36.04
N GLY A 452 23.68 5.17 -35.19
CA GLY A 452 23.54 5.29 -33.74
C GLY A 452 24.00 4.04 -33.00
N LEU A 453 24.15 4.21 -31.69
CA LEU A 453 24.57 3.17 -30.75
C LEU A 453 23.68 1.92 -30.84
N GLY A 454 24.31 0.74 -30.90
CA GLY A 454 23.61 -0.55 -30.92
C GLY A 454 22.93 -0.90 -32.25
N ILE A 455 23.29 -0.22 -33.33
CA ILE A 455 22.87 -0.57 -34.69
C ILE A 455 23.97 -1.39 -35.36
N SER A 456 23.60 -2.57 -35.85
CA SER A 456 24.54 -3.44 -36.58
C SER A 456 24.52 -3.15 -38.08
N ASP A 457 25.55 -3.63 -38.80
CA ASP A 457 25.63 -3.53 -40.26
C ASP A 457 24.37 -4.02 -40.97
N LYS A 458 23.76 -5.10 -40.48
CA LYS A 458 22.44 -5.59 -40.89
C LYS A 458 21.64 -5.92 -39.64
N HIS A 459 20.76 -5.01 -39.23
CA HIS A 459 20.12 -5.05 -37.92
C HIS A 459 18.72 -5.71 -37.93
N ALA A 460 17.89 -5.36 -38.92
CA ALA A 460 16.57 -5.98 -39.10
C ALA A 460 16.17 -6.04 -40.59
N SER A 461 15.37 -7.03 -40.97
CA SER A 461 14.74 -7.11 -42.29
C SER A 461 13.24 -6.83 -42.21
N PHE A 462 12.76 -5.93 -43.05
CA PHE A 462 11.34 -5.69 -43.29
C PHE A 462 10.93 -6.41 -44.57
N THR A 463 9.95 -7.29 -44.48
CA THR A 463 9.44 -8.06 -45.63
C THR A 463 7.99 -7.71 -45.88
N ASN A 464 7.67 -7.29 -47.09
CA ASN A 464 6.33 -7.02 -47.59
C ASN A 464 5.94 -8.05 -48.65
N LEU A 465 5.13 -9.04 -48.26
CA LEU A 465 4.62 -10.11 -49.13
C LEU A 465 3.10 -10.22 -48.95
N ASP A 466 2.37 -10.37 -50.05
CA ASP A 466 0.90 -10.54 -50.07
C ASP A 466 0.13 -9.48 -49.27
N GLY A 467 0.59 -8.22 -49.30
CA GLY A 467 -0.03 -7.13 -48.56
C GLY A 467 0.13 -7.24 -47.04
N LYS A 468 1.18 -7.93 -46.57
CA LYS A 468 1.52 -8.04 -45.14
C LYS A 468 2.99 -7.66 -44.93
N VAL A 469 3.23 -6.76 -44.00
CA VAL A 469 4.58 -6.38 -43.58
C VAL A 469 4.96 -7.14 -42.31
N THR A 470 6.17 -7.69 -42.30
CA THR A 470 6.77 -8.34 -41.13
C THR A 470 8.17 -7.79 -40.89
N VAL A 471 8.56 -7.65 -39.63
CA VAL A 471 9.93 -7.32 -39.22
C VAL A 471 10.62 -8.56 -38.63
N THR A 472 11.88 -8.77 -38.99
CA THR A 472 12.70 -9.88 -38.47
C THR A 472 14.03 -9.32 -37.97
N PRO A 473 14.36 -9.48 -36.67
CA PRO A 473 15.67 -9.11 -36.14
C PRO A 473 16.77 -10.00 -36.72
N HIS A 474 17.98 -9.48 -36.90
CA HIS A 474 19.16 -10.28 -37.24
C HIS A 474 19.97 -10.64 -36.00
N GLY A 475 20.31 -11.92 -35.81
CA GLY A 475 21.12 -12.36 -34.67
C GLY A 475 20.52 -11.96 -33.32
N GLN A 476 21.31 -11.29 -32.47
CA GLN A 476 20.87 -10.73 -31.18
C GLN A 476 20.57 -9.22 -31.23
N CYS A 477 20.31 -8.67 -32.43
CA CYS A 477 19.98 -7.26 -32.59
C CYS A 477 18.72 -6.87 -31.81
N ARG A 478 18.79 -5.75 -31.10
CA ARG A 478 17.70 -5.24 -30.28
C ARG A 478 16.61 -4.60 -31.15
N VAL A 479 15.50 -5.30 -31.31
CA VAL A 479 14.29 -4.79 -31.99
C VAL A 479 13.11 -4.88 -31.02
N ILE A 480 12.43 -3.75 -30.80
CA ILE A 480 11.27 -3.65 -29.92
C ILE A 480 10.06 -3.28 -30.77
N VAL A 481 8.94 -3.96 -30.56
CA VAL A 481 7.65 -3.65 -31.17
C VAL A 481 6.61 -3.49 -30.05
N ASN A 482 5.96 -2.32 -30.00
CA ASN A 482 4.93 -1.98 -29.02
C ASN A 482 5.41 -2.14 -27.57
N GLY A 483 6.63 -1.66 -27.28
CA GLY A 483 7.29 -1.77 -25.98
C GLY A 483 7.94 -3.14 -25.69
N VAL A 484 7.64 -4.18 -26.48
CA VAL A 484 8.13 -5.55 -26.21
C VAL A 484 9.30 -5.93 -27.14
N PRO A 485 10.44 -6.41 -26.62
CA PRO A 485 11.52 -6.91 -27.45
C PRO A 485 11.11 -8.17 -28.20
N ILE A 486 11.44 -8.24 -29.49
CA ILE A 486 11.15 -9.40 -30.34
C ILE A 486 12.44 -10.11 -30.74
N THR A 487 12.38 -11.44 -30.83
CA THR A 487 13.49 -12.29 -31.29
C THR A 487 13.15 -13.06 -32.56
N THR A 488 11.87 -13.14 -32.91
CA THR A 488 11.36 -13.86 -34.08
C THR A 488 10.71 -12.93 -35.08
N LYS A 489 10.44 -13.44 -36.28
CA LYS A 489 9.67 -12.73 -37.31
C LYS A 489 8.28 -12.35 -36.80
N THR A 490 8.00 -11.05 -36.76
CA THR A 490 6.76 -10.48 -36.19
C THR A 490 5.99 -9.74 -37.27
N LYS A 491 4.68 -9.96 -37.36
CA LYS A 491 3.80 -9.23 -38.28
C LYS A 491 3.46 -7.86 -37.72
N LEU A 492 3.65 -6.82 -38.52
CA LEU A 492 3.33 -5.46 -38.17
C LEU A 492 1.87 -5.11 -38.52
N GLN A 493 1.24 -4.34 -37.64
CA GLN A 493 -0.09 -3.76 -37.78
C GLN A 493 0.01 -2.23 -37.82
N HIS A 494 -0.92 -1.56 -38.51
CA HIS A 494 -0.93 -0.11 -38.56
C HIS A 494 -0.85 0.50 -37.14
N LEU A 495 0.07 1.46 -36.97
CA LEU A 495 0.41 2.15 -35.73
C LEU A 495 1.23 1.35 -34.74
N ASP A 496 1.89 0.28 -35.17
CA ASP A 496 2.93 -0.36 -34.37
C ASP A 496 4.12 0.59 -34.14
N ARG A 497 4.58 0.68 -32.89
CA ARG A 497 5.73 1.46 -32.45
C ARG A 497 6.95 0.56 -32.50
N ILE A 498 7.96 0.94 -33.26
CA ILE A 498 9.16 0.13 -33.49
C ILE A 498 10.37 0.90 -32.97
N ILE A 499 11.21 0.26 -32.15
CA ILE A 499 12.51 0.81 -31.75
C ILE A 499 13.59 -0.16 -32.23
N LEU A 500 14.57 0.37 -32.95
CA LEU A 500 15.73 -0.35 -33.47
C LEU A 500 16.99 0.13 -32.72
N GLY A 501 17.79 -0.79 -32.19
CA GLY A 501 18.94 -0.46 -31.36
C GLY A 501 18.54 0.23 -30.06
N SER A 502 19.30 1.26 -29.66
CA SER A 502 19.11 1.97 -28.38
C SER A 502 18.05 3.07 -28.43
N SER A 503 17.96 3.82 -29.54
CA SER A 503 17.17 5.07 -29.61
C SER A 503 16.48 5.35 -30.96
N ASN A 504 16.62 4.50 -31.97
CA ASN A 504 15.97 4.75 -33.28
C ASN A 504 14.50 4.33 -33.25
N ALA A 505 13.60 5.28 -32.94
CA ALA A 505 12.16 5.06 -32.85
C ALA A 505 11.40 5.40 -34.15
N TYR A 506 10.46 4.54 -34.53
CA TYR A 506 9.64 4.64 -35.73
C TYR A 506 8.19 4.23 -35.48
N LEU A 507 7.25 4.98 -36.04
CA LEU A 507 5.84 4.59 -36.13
C LEU A 507 5.60 3.91 -37.48
N TYR A 508 5.07 2.69 -37.47
CA TYR A 508 4.70 1.97 -38.69
C TYR A 508 3.30 2.37 -39.18
N VAL A 509 3.25 2.94 -40.38
CA VAL A 509 2.02 3.31 -41.07
C VAL A 509 1.69 2.23 -42.09
N GLY A 510 0.66 1.43 -41.80
CA GLY A 510 0.24 0.26 -42.58
C GLY A 510 -0.38 0.61 -43.94
N PHE A 511 -1.03 -0.38 -44.56
CA PHE A 511 -1.65 -0.19 -45.88
C PHE A 511 -2.82 0.78 -45.81
N PRO A 512 -3.18 1.48 -46.91
CA PRO A 512 -4.28 2.45 -46.89
C PRO A 512 -5.62 1.88 -46.41
N ALA A 513 -5.88 0.59 -46.65
CA ALA A 513 -7.07 -0.11 -46.19
C ALA A 513 -7.10 -0.34 -44.66
N GLU A 514 -5.96 -0.26 -43.99
CA GLU A 514 -5.80 -0.45 -42.54
C GLU A 514 -5.87 0.89 -41.77
N ARG A 515 -5.91 2.03 -42.47
CA ARG A 515 -5.80 3.37 -41.84
C ARG A 515 -7.15 3.93 -41.45
N GLY A 516 -7.29 4.33 -40.19
CA GLY A 516 -8.45 5.05 -39.67
C GLY A 516 -8.29 6.57 -39.71
N SER A 517 -9.22 7.29 -39.08
CA SER A 517 -9.14 8.74 -38.82
C SER A 517 -8.33 9.06 -37.56
N GLU A 518 -7.28 8.28 -37.31
CA GLU A 518 -6.51 8.34 -36.07
C GLU A 518 -5.50 9.49 -36.10
N ASP A 519 -5.34 10.17 -34.97
CA ASP A 519 -4.40 11.27 -34.83
C ASP A 519 -2.98 10.74 -34.59
N LEU A 520 -2.15 10.81 -35.64
CA LEU A 520 -0.76 10.36 -35.60
C LEU A 520 0.10 11.18 -34.62
N SER A 521 -0.31 12.42 -34.30
CA SER A 521 0.45 13.30 -33.40
C SER A 521 0.44 12.85 -31.94
N ARG A 522 -0.45 11.92 -31.58
CA ARG A 522 -0.50 11.28 -30.25
C ARG A 522 0.71 10.37 -29.98
N PHE A 523 1.36 9.87 -31.02
CA PHE A 523 2.48 8.92 -30.93
C PHE A 523 3.82 9.66 -30.91
N ASP A 524 4.03 10.48 -29.89
CA ASP A 524 5.31 11.18 -29.66
C ASP A 524 6.35 10.27 -28.99
N TYR A 525 7.57 10.80 -28.83
CA TYR A 525 8.66 10.03 -28.25
C TYR A 525 8.37 9.63 -26.79
N ASP A 526 7.75 10.52 -26.01
CA ASP A 526 7.34 10.25 -24.63
C ASP A 526 6.36 9.07 -24.57
N PHE A 527 5.39 8.99 -25.49
CA PHE A 527 4.47 7.85 -25.59
C PHE A 527 5.21 6.53 -25.79
N PHE A 528 6.24 6.50 -26.64
CA PHE A 528 7.04 5.28 -26.87
C PHE A 528 7.81 4.87 -25.62
N GLN A 529 8.40 5.84 -24.89
CA GLN A 529 9.13 5.55 -23.67
C GLN A 529 8.19 5.09 -22.54
N LEU A 530 7.00 5.69 -22.42
CA LEU A 530 5.97 5.28 -21.47
C LEU A 530 5.51 3.84 -21.72
N GLU A 531 5.28 3.49 -22.98
CA GLU A 531 4.89 2.13 -23.35
C GLU A 531 5.98 1.11 -23.05
N ARG A 532 7.25 1.46 -23.32
CA ARG A 532 8.39 0.61 -22.99
C ARG A 532 8.56 0.45 -21.48
N ALA A 533 8.42 1.52 -20.70
CA ALA A 533 8.45 1.44 -19.24
C ALA A 533 7.34 0.51 -18.70
N ALA A 534 6.12 0.61 -19.26
CA ALA A 534 5.01 -0.26 -18.90
C ALA A 534 5.29 -1.74 -19.26
N ALA A 535 5.95 -2.01 -20.39
CA ALA A 535 6.35 -3.36 -20.77
C ALA A 535 7.44 -3.96 -19.85
N GLU A 536 8.31 -3.11 -19.27
CA GLU A 536 9.25 -3.48 -18.20
C GLU A 536 8.56 -3.60 -16.82
N GLY A 537 7.23 -3.42 -16.75
CA GLY A 537 6.43 -3.56 -15.53
C GLY A 537 6.34 -2.29 -14.68
N VAL A 538 6.91 -1.18 -15.15
CA VAL A 538 6.96 0.10 -14.43
C VAL A 538 5.86 1.02 -14.92
N SER A 539 4.88 1.28 -14.05
CA SER A 539 3.79 2.23 -14.30
C SER A 539 3.62 3.16 -13.10
N VAL A 540 2.90 4.28 -13.29
CA VAL A 540 2.51 5.16 -12.17
C VAL A 540 1.74 4.39 -11.09
N ASP A 541 0.93 3.40 -11.51
CA ASP A 541 0.17 2.53 -10.61
C ASP A 541 1.05 1.48 -9.92
N THR A 542 2.14 1.03 -10.55
CA THR A 542 3.14 0.13 -9.93
C THR A 542 4.02 0.90 -8.92
N LEU A 543 4.37 2.15 -9.26
CA LEU A 543 5.19 3.01 -8.43
C LEU A 543 4.38 3.74 -7.34
N GLY A 544 3.06 3.63 -7.29
CA GLY A 544 2.22 4.24 -6.26
C GLY A 544 1.44 3.18 -5.48
N ALA A 545 1.45 3.24 -4.15
CA ALA A 545 0.44 2.53 -3.37
C ALA A 545 -0.90 3.25 -3.62
N LEU A 546 -1.84 2.60 -4.32
CA LEU A 546 -3.12 3.18 -4.74
C LEU A 546 -3.89 3.83 -3.56
N PRO A 547 -4.22 5.14 -3.63
CA PRO A 547 -5.38 5.69 -2.94
C PRO A 547 -6.61 5.47 -3.84
N ARG A 548 -7.52 4.55 -3.46
CA ARG A 548 -8.79 4.39 -4.19
C ARG A 548 -9.70 5.60 -3.97
N GLY A 549 -9.80 6.44 -4.98
CA GLY A 549 -10.82 7.49 -5.06
C GLY A 549 -10.48 8.61 -6.02
N GLY A 550 -10.22 8.31 -7.31
CA GLY A 550 -10.06 9.33 -8.36
C GLY A 550 -8.99 10.41 -8.10
N ALA A 551 -8.17 10.25 -7.06
CA ALA A 551 -7.17 11.20 -6.64
C ALA A 551 -5.96 11.07 -7.56
N LYS A 552 -5.42 12.20 -8.00
CA LYS A 552 -4.19 12.27 -8.79
C LYS A 552 -3.08 11.53 -8.05
N ALA A 553 -2.27 10.77 -8.79
CA ALA A 553 -1.10 10.08 -8.25
C ALA A 553 -0.21 11.05 -7.44
N ASP A 554 0.41 10.52 -6.39
CA ASP A 554 1.28 11.30 -5.51
C ASP A 554 2.35 12.04 -6.34
N PRO A 555 2.58 13.34 -6.10
CA PRO A 555 3.57 14.11 -6.88
C PRO A 555 4.98 13.51 -6.88
N SER A 556 5.39 12.83 -5.81
CA SER A 556 6.69 12.15 -5.75
C SER A 556 6.71 10.89 -6.62
N VAL A 557 5.61 10.12 -6.64
CA VAL A 557 5.48 8.96 -7.54
C VAL A 557 5.52 9.41 -9.00
N LEU A 558 4.84 10.51 -9.33
CA LEU A 558 4.87 11.10 -10.67
C LEU A 558 6.27 11.59 -11.04
N ALA A 559 6.98 12.25 -10.11
CA ALA A 559 8.34 12.73 -10.35
C ALA A 559 9.32 11.56 -10.57
N ALA A 560 9.26 10.52 -9.72
CA ALA A 560 10.08 9.32 -9.86
C ALA A 560 9.78 8.58 -11.17
N PHE A 561 8.50 8.46 -11.56
CA PHE A 561 8.12 7.86 -12.83
C PHE A 561 8.64 8.66 -14.04
N GLN A 562 8.53 10.00 -14.02
CA GLN A 562 9.08 10.86 -15.07
C GLN A 562 10.61 10.71 -15.18
N ASP A 563 11.30 10.64 -14.04
CA ASP A 563 12.74 10.43 -14.02
C ASP A 563 13.13 9.05 -14.55
N TYR A 564 12.38 8.01 -14.20
CA TYR A 564 12.60 6.65 -14.70
C TYR A 564 12.49 6.59 -16.22
N VAL A 565 11.41 7.14 -16.78
CA VAL A 565 11.14 7.18 -18.23
C VAL A 565 12.27 7.90 -18.98
N LYS A 566 12.80 8.99 -18.42
CA LYS A 566 13.92 9.75 -19.01
C LYS A 566 15.26 9.03 -18.92
N LEU A 567 15.52 8.33 -17.82
CA LEU A 567 16.79 7.63 -17.59
C LEU A 567 16.91 6.30 -18.34
N MET A 568 15.78 5.65 -18.63
CA MET A 568 15.73 4.34 -19.28
C MET A 568 16.46 4.26 -20.63
N PRO A 569 16.30 5.21 -21.58
CA PRO A 569 17.09 5.21 -22.80
C PRO A 569 18.58 5.47 -22.53
N LEU A 570 18.92 6.37 -21.60
CA LEU A 570 20.30 6.68 -21.24
C LEU A 570 21.04 5.47 -20.64
N ALA A 571 20.37 4.70 -19.78
CA ALA A 571 20.92 3.46 -19.22
C ALA A 571 21.14 2.40 -20.30
N ALA A 572 20.24 2.31 -21.29
CA ALA A 572 20.42 1.42 -22.43
C ALA A 572 21.64 1.80 -23.29
N GLU A 573 21.84 3.09 -23.56
CA GLU A 573 23.02 3.60 -24.27
C GLU A 573 24.32 3.34 -23.51
N ALA A 574 24.33 3.59 -22.20
CA ALA A 574 25.50 3.34 -21.36
C ALA A 574 25.90 1.85 -21.33
N ASN A 575 24.91 0.95 -21.26
CA ASN A 575 25.12 -0.49 -21.37
C ASN A 575 25.73 -0.87 -22.73
N GLN A 576 25.21 -0.30 -23.81
CA GLN A 576 25.70 -0.56 -25.17
C GLN A 576 27.16 -0.10 -25.32
N MET A 577 27.49 1.11 -24.86
CA MET A 577 28.87 1.62 -24.86
C MET A 577 29.80 0.70 -24.04
N SER A 578 29.33 0.22 -22.89
CA SER A 578 30.11 -0.70 -22.05
C SER A 578 30.42 -2.03 -22.76
N GLU A 579 29.47 -2.55 -23.54
CA GLU A 579 29.62 -3.79 -24.30
C GLU A 579 30.62 -3.60 -25.46
N GLU A 580 30.47 -2.55 -26.25
CA GLU A 580 31.35 -2.27 -27.41
C GLU A 580 32.79 -1.94 -27.00
N LEU A 581 32.95 -1.16 -25.92
CA LEU A 581 34.26 -0.86 -25.31
C LEU A 581 34.81 -2.01 -24.45
N LYS A 582 34.07 -3.12 -24.31
CA LYS A 582 34.43 -4.30 -23.50
C LYS A 582 34.76 -3.98 -22.03
N LYS A 583 34.10 -2.96 -21.46
CA LYS A 583 34.27 -2.52 -20.07
C LYS A 583 33.56 -3.47 -19.09
N GLY A 584 32.49 -4.12 -19.51
CA GLY A 584 31.82 -5.19 -18.75
C GLY A 584 30.92 -4.71 -17.62
N LEU A 585 30.49 -3.45 -17.65
CA LEU A 585 29.51 -2.89 -16.71
C LEU A 585 28.09 -3.10 -17.24
N GLN A 586 27.17 -3.34 -16.32
CA GLN A 586 25.74 -3.39 -16.56
C GLN A 586 25.01 -2.40 -15.64
N MET A 587 24.25 -1.49 -16.22
CA MET A 587 23.44 -0.48 -15.53
C MET A 587 21.96 -0.88 -15.55
N GLU A 588 21.33 -0.91 -14.38
CA GLU A 588 19.91 -1.23 -14.17
C GLU A 588 19.25 -0.13 -13.35
N LEU A 589 18.08 0.35 -13.77
CA LEU A 589 17.33 1.36 -13.02
C LEU A 589 16.55 0.72 -11.87
N LYS A 590 16.59 1.36 -10.71
CA LYS A 590 15.86 0.96 -9.49
C LYS A 590 15.14 2.16 -8.90
N VAL A 591 13.99 1.92 -8.25
CA VAL A 591 13.24 2.98 -7.56
C VAL A 591 13.26 2.69 -6.08
N LYS A 592 13.87 3.57 -5.29
CA LYS A 592 13.95 3.46 -3.83
C LYS A 592 12.79 4.21 -3.19
N ASN A 593 12.11 3.56 -2.24
CA ASN A 593 11.13 4.21 -1.37
C ASN A 593 11.84 4.80 -0.15
N LEU A 594 11.78 6.12 0.04
CA LEU A 594 12.41 6.78 1.18
C LEU A 594 11.69 6.48 2.51
N ALA A 595 10.45 5.97 2.48
CA ALA A 595 9.76 5.43 3.65
C ALA A 595 10.60 4.40 4.41
N SER A 596 11.42 3.61 3.71
CA SER A 596 12.23 2.56 4.32
C SER A 596 13.27 3.12 5.30
N SER A 597 13.60 4.40 5.18
CA SER A 597 14.54 5.11 6.05
C SER A 597 13.85 6.07 7.03
N ASP A 598 12.52 6.19 6.99
CA ASP A 598 11.75 6.99 7.95
C ASP A 598 11.30 6.14 9.13
N SER A 599 11.72 6.52 10.34
CA SER A 599 11.37 5.81 11.58
C SER A 599 9.87 5.79 11.89
N ARG A 600 9.07 6.65 11.24
CA ARG A 600 7.61 6.64 11.34
C ARG A 600 6.93 5.86 10.19
N GLY A 601 7.70 5.43 9.19
CA GLY A 601 7.19 4.76 7.99
C GLY A 601 6.20 5.61 7.17
N CYS A 602 6.25 6.94 7.31
CA CYS A 602 5.27 7.86 6.72
C CYS A 602 5.79 8.57 5.46
N ASP A 603 7.10 8.62 5.23
CA ASP A 603 7.64 9.26 4.03
C ASP A 603 7.15 8.53 2.77
N LEU A 604 6.52 9.24 1.85
CA LEU A 604 6.02 8.67 0.59
C LEU A 604 6.94 8.98 -0.59
N GLN A 605 8.08 9.63 -0.32
CA GLN A 605 9.00 10.04 -1.37
C GLN A 605 9.70 8.86 -2.03
N LYS A 606 9.87 8.96 -3.35
CA LYS A 606 10.56 7.97 -4.18
C LYS A 606 11.69 8.62 -4.96
N GLU A 607 12.79 7.89 -5.07
CA GLU A 607 13.97 8.31 -5.83
C GLU A 607 14.39 7.24 -6.83
N VAL A 608 14.80 7.66 -8.03
CA VAL A 608 15.37 6.76 -9.04
C VAL A 608 16.88 6.70 -8.89
N MET A 609 17.40 5.48 -8.77
CA MET A 609 18.82 5.18 -8.65
C MET A 609 19.24 4.17 -9.73
N VAL A 610 20.54 4.06 -9.97
CA VAL A 610 21.11 3.16 -10.98
C VAL A 610 22.00 2.14 -10.28
N LYS A 611 21.59 0.87 -10.31
CA LYS A 611 22.42 -0.26 -9.89
C LYS A 611 23.40 -0.57 -11.02
N VAL A 612 24.70 -0.48 -10.74
CA VAL A 612 25.77 -0.76 -11.68
C VAL A 612 26.48 -2.03 -11.23
N THR A 613 26.55 -3.03 -12.10
CA THR A 613 27.20 -4.31 -11.80
C THR A 613 28.30 -4.56 -12.81
N ASN A 614 29.54 -4.77 -12.35
CA ASN A 614 30.60 -5.26 -13.20
C ASN A 614 30.45 -6.78 -13.36
N ARG A 615 30.16 -7.26 -14.56
CA ARG A 615 29.93 -8.69 -14.84
C ARG A 615 31.19 -9.55 -14.69
N ARG A 616 32.37 -8.95 -14.79
CA ARG A 616 33.67 -9.65 -14.68
C ARG A 616 34.11 -9.78 -13.23
N THR A 617 34.06 -8.69 -12.47
CA THR A 617 34.51 -8.66 -11.06
C THR A 617 33.39 -8.93 -10.07
N ARG A 618 32.12 -8.93 -10.53
CA ARG A 618 30.90 -9.05 -9.70
C ARG A 618 30.71 -7.94 -8.66
N GLN A 619 31.49 -6.86 -8.78
CA GLN A 619 31.34 -5.65 -7.98
C GLN A 619 30.06 -4.91 -8.37
N VAL A 620 29.40 -4.33 -7.37
CA VAL A 620 28.13 -3.60 -7.50
C VAL A 620 28.29 -2.21 -6.91
N TRP A 621 27.73 -1.21 -7.58
CA TRP A 621 27.59 0.16 -7.11
C TRP A 621 26.16 0.63 -7.25
N ILE A 622 25.77 1.60 -6.40
CA ILE A 622 24.51 2.31 -6.53
C ILE A 622 24.84 3.78 -6.84
N TRP A 623 24.48 4.24 -8.04
CA TRP A 623 24.66 5.62 -8.44
C TRP A 623 23.36 6.41 -8.32
N SER A 624 23.45 7.61 -7.77
CA SER A 624 22.35 8.58 -7.85
C SER A 624 22.11 8.98 -9.31
N LYS A 625 20.90 9.47 -9.60
CA LYS A 625 20.56 10.04 -10.90
C LYS A 625 21.62 11.02 -11.41
N ALA A 626 22.08 11.95 -10.55
CA ALA A 626 23.07 12.95 -10.92
C ALA A 626 24.45 12.34 -11.25
N LYS A 627 24.92 11.39 -10.43
CA LYS A 627 26.19 10.68 -10.66
C LYS A 627 26.15 9.91 -11.99
N PHE A 628 25.05 9.20 -12.26
CA PHE A 628 24.87 8.48 -13.51
C PHE A 628 24.84 9.39 -14.73
N ILE A 629 24.08 10.51 -14.71
CA ILE A 629 24.01 11.44 -15.85
C ILE A 629 25.39 12.02 -16.17
N ASN A 630 26.14 12.43 -15.14
CA ASN A 630 27.50 12.96 -15.33
C ASN A 630 28.43 11.89 -15.93
N ARG A 631 28.42 10.67 -15.39
CA ARG A 631 29.22 9.57 -15.93
C ARG A 631 28.81 9.19 -17.35
N LYS A 632 27.51 9.18 -17.68
CA LYS A 632 27.01 8.90 -19.03
C LYS A 632 27.59 9.87 -20.06
N PHE A 633 27.64 11.16 -19.72
CA PHE A 633 28.27 12.17 -20.59
C PHE A 633 29.75 11.85 -20.85
N LEU A 634 30.51 11.51 -19.81
CA LEU A 634 31.92 11.12 -19.94
C LEU A 634 32.10 9.80 -20.73
N MET A 635 31.17 8.85 -20.58
CA MET A 635 31.15 7.61 -21.38
C MET A 635 30.97 7.91 -22.88
N GLU A 636 30.10 8.87 -23.22
CA GLU A 636 29.88 9.28 -24.61
C GLU A 636 31.11 9.94 -25.23
N GLU A 637 31.81 10.78 -24.46
CA GLU A 637 33.07 11.40 -24.92
C GLU A 637 34.14 10.33 -25.19
N LEU A 638 34.30 9.37 -24.28
CA LEU A 638 35.24 8.27 -24.45
C LEU A 638 34.88 7.38 -25.66
N TYR A 639 33.58 7.15 -25.85
CA TYR A 639 33.07 6.36 -26.97
C TYR A 639 33.23 7.06 -28.33
N GLN A 640 33.10 8.39 -28.39
CA GLN A 640 33.40 9.16 -29.60
C GLN A 640 34.87 9.00 -30.02
N ARG A 641 35.82 9.12 -29.09
CA ARG A 641 37.25 8.91 -29.36
C ARG A 641 37.52 7.50 -29.90
N PHE A 642 36.86 6.49 -29.34
CA PHE A 642 36.93 5.12 -29.85
C PHE A 642 36.43 4.98 -31.29
N LEU A 643 35.34 5.66 -31.65
CA LEU A 643 34.82 5.66 -33.03
C LEU A 643 35.75 6.38 -34.02
N ASP A 644 36.46 7.42 -33.57
CA ASP A 644 37.45 8.15 -34.36
C ASP A 644 38.77 7.36 -34.52
N GLY A 645 38.89 6.19 -33.87
CA GLY A 645 40.05 5.31 -33.94
C GLY A 645 41.18 5.70 -32.99
N GLU A 646 40.91 6.58 -32.02
CA GLU A 646 41.85 6.92 -30.95
C GLU A 646 41.92 5.82 -29.88
N ASP A 647 43.00 5.83 -29.08
CA ASP A 647 43.11 4.91 -27.95
C ASP A 647 42.04 5.24 -26.89
N SER A 648 41.25 4.22 -26.54
CA SER A 648 40.18 4.31 -25.54
C SER A 648 40.66 3.97 -24.12
N HIS A 649 41.95 3.67 -23.96
CA HIS A 649 42.58 3.50 -22.67
C HIS A 649 42.78 4.84 -21.95
N VAL A 650 42.21 4.93 -20.76
CA VAL A 650 42.35 6.06 -19.84
C VAL A 650 42.87 5.54 -18.50
N ALA A 651 43.48 6.43 -17.70
CA ALA A 651 43.83 6.10 -16.33
C ALA A 651 42.59 5.69 -15.55
N GLN A 652 42.75 4.81 -14.55
CA GLN A 652 41.63 4.22 -13.81
C GLN A 652 40.74 5.28 -13.13
N GLU A 653 41.34 6.35 -12.63
CA GLU A 653 40.67 7.49 -11.99
C GLU A 653 39.87 8.37 -12.96
N ASP A 654 40.27 8.39 -14.22
CA ASP A 654 39.60 9.11 -15.30
C ASP A 654 38.59 8.21 -16.07
N ASP A 655 38.53 6.91 -15.76
CA ASP A 655 37.65 5.97 -16.45
C ASP A 655 36.19 6.13 -15.98
N PRO A 656 35.26 6.60 -16.84
CA PRO A 656 33.87 6.78 -16.45
C PRO A 656 33.15 5.46 -16.17
N PHE A 657 33.74 4.32 -16.54
CA PHE A 657 33.27 2.97 -16.24
C PHE A 657 33.88 2.37 -14.95
N TRP A 658 34.63 3.15 -14.17
CA TRP A 658 35.22 2.67 -12.92
C TRP A 658 34.86 3.55 -11.72
N ASP A 659 34.67 2.95 -10.55
CA ASP A 659 34.33 3.62 -9.29
C ASP A 659 34.98 2.82 -8.14
N PRO A 660 35.48 3.45 -7.07
CA PRO A 660 36.02 2.73 -5.93
C PRO A 660 34.96 1.82 -5.30
N VAL A 661 35.40 0.70 -4.71
CA VAL A 661 34.48 -0.27 -4.11
C VAL A 661 33.94 0.31 -2.80
N GLU A 662 32.62 0.41 -2.71
CA GLU A 662 31.90 0.94 -1.56
C GLU A 662 31.00 -0.13 -0.95
N VAL A 663 30.59 0.09 0.30
CA VAL A 663 29.54 -0.69 0.96
C VAL A 663 28.18 -0.32 0.37
N ILE A 664 27.30 -1.30 0.24
CA ILE A 664 26.01 -1.14 -0.46
C ILE A 664 24.86 -1.31 0.51
N HIS A 665 23.93 -0.38 0.54
CA HIS A 665 22.68 -0.54 1.30
C HIS A 665 21.80 -1.60 0.61
N LEU A 666 21.52 -2.70 1.29
CA LEU A 666 20.76 -3.83 0.76
C LEU A 666 19.27 -3.75 1.12
N GLY A 667 18.97 -3.30 2.34
CA GLY A 667 17.61 -3.17 2.82
C GLY A 667 17.52 -2.68 4.26
N SER A 668 16.30 -2.39 4.71
CA SER A 668 16.02 -1.89 6.05
C SER A 668 14.94 -2.74 6.72
N ALA A 669 15.10 -3.01 8.01
CA ALA A 669 14.13 -3.69 8.87
C ALA A 669 13.58 -2.69 9.89
N HIS A 670 12.25 -2.66 10.06
CA HIS A 670 11.55 -1.74 10.97
C HIS A 670 11.09 -2.48 12.22
N VAL A 671 11.72 -2.18 13.35
CA VAL A 671 11.44 -2.83 14.64
C VAL A 671 10.69 -1.85 15.54
N TRP A 672 9.38 -2.04 15.71
CA TRP A 672 8.55 -1.10 16.48
C TRP A 672 8.89 -1.09 17.96
N LEU A 673 9.21 0.09 18.49
CA LEU A 673 9.67 0.26 19.87
C LEU A 673 8.54 0.34 20.90
N GLN A 674 7.28 0.21 20.46
CA GLN A 674 6.12 0.44 21.31
C GLN A 674 6.12 -0.44 22.56
N SER A 675 6.50 -1.72 22.44
CA SER A 675 6.59 -2.63 23.58
C SER A 675 7.53 -2.13 24.68
N LEU A 676 8.65 -1.48 24.28
CA LEU A 676 9.62 -0.95 25.21
C LEU A 676 9.04 0.21 26.04
N ALA A 677 8.14 1.02 25.48
CA ALA A 677 7.45 2.10 26.21
C ALA A 677 6.59 1.60 27.39
N TYR A 678 6.20 0.32 27.39
CA TYR A 678 5.43 -0.33 28.45
C TYR A 678 6.30 -1.26 29.32
N CYS A 679 7.64 -1.18 29.19
CA CYS A 679 8.59 -2.10 29.82
C CYS A 679 8.31 -3.58 29.51
N MET A 680 7.87 -3.88 28.28
CA MET A 680 7.72 -5.26 27.79
C MET A 680 8.94 -5.65 26.96
N LYS A 681 9.37 -6.92 27.08
CA LYS A 681 10.34 -7.51 26.16
C LYS A 681 9.75 -7.60 24.75
N PHE A 682 10.59 -7.44 23.75
CA PHE A 682 10.27 -7.62 22.35
C PHE A 682 11.22 -8.69 21.78
N GLU A 683 10.66 -9.71 21.14
CA GLU A 683 11.38 -10.76 20.45
C GLU A 683 10.63 -11.05 19.16
N ASP A 684 11.26 -10.78 18.02
CA ASP A 684 10.61 -11.00 16.73
C ASP A 684 11.63 -11.28 15.62
N GLN A 685 11.10 -11.83 14.52
CA GLN A 685 11.82 -12.03 13.27
C GLN A 685 11.27 -11.03 12.25
N VAL A 686 12.10 -10.07 11.86
CA VAL A 686 11.72 -8.91 11.04
C VAL A 686 12.43 -9.00 9.69
N GLU A 687 11.70 -8.79 8.60
CA GLU A 687 12.26 -8.83 7.25
C GLU A 687 13.04 -7.54 6.95
N PHE A 688 14.24 -7.69 6.38
CA PHE A 688 14.90 -6.60 5.67
C PHE A 688 14.25 -6.45 4.30
N LEU A 689 13.63 -5.31 4.05
CA LEU A 689 13.04 -5.01 2.76
C LEU A 689 14.03 -4.21 1.91
N ASN A 690 14.27 -4.66 0.68
CA ASN A 690 15.12 -3.96 -0.28
C ASN A 690 14.37 -2.80 -0.96
N CYS A 691 15.04 -2.09 -1.88
CA CYS A 691 14.45 -0.95 -2.58
C CYS A 691 13.20 -1.31 -3.42
N ASP A 692 13.10 -2.56 -3.88
CA ASP A 692 11.94 -3.07 -4.62
C ASP A 692 10.78 -3.50 -3.68
N GLY A 693 10.95 -3.36 -2.36
CA GLY A 693 9.97 -3.78 -1.35
C GLY A 693 9.90 -5.29 -1.15
N LEU A 694 10.92 -6.02 -1.61
CA LEU A 694 11.04 -7.47 -1.48
C LEU A 694 11.95 -7.82 -0.30
N GLU A 695 11.68 -8.95 0.33
CA GLU A 695 12.54 -9.51 1.38
C GLU A 695 13.95 -9.79 0.85
N GLU A 696 14.97 -9.24 1.53
CA GLU A 696 16.39 -9.47 1.25
C GLU A 696 17.02 -10.47 2.22
N ALA A 697 16.60 -10.41 3.49
CA ALA A 697 17.01 -11.28 4.58
C ALA A 697 16.01 -11.18 5.75
N VAL A 698 16.12 -12.05 6.74
CA VAL A 698 15.32 -12.00 7.98
C VAL A 698 16.23 -11.74 9.18
N LEU A 699 15.95 -10.66 9.91
CA LEU A 699 16.61 -10.26 11.15
C LEU A 699 15.95 -10.94 12.35
N HIS A 700 16.73 -11.57 13.21
CA HIS A 700 16.28 -11.98 14.53
C HIS A 700 16.83 -11.00 15.59
N ILE A 701 15.94 -10.26 16.25
CA ILE A 701 16.30 -9.18 17.18
C ILE A 701 15.46 -9.25 18.46
N HIS A 702 16.14 -9.02 19.60
CA HIS A 702 15.51 -8.90 20.91
C HIS A 702 15.72 -7.49 21.46
N ILE A 703 14.68 -6.91 22.05
CA ILE A 703 14.78 -5.65 22.81
C ILE A 703 14.21 -5.92 24.21
N VAL A 704 15.05 -5.84 25.23
CA VAL A 704 14.71 -6.30 26.58
C VAL A 704 14.91 -5.18 27.59
N PRO A 705 13.84 -4.74 28.31
CA PRO A 705 13.99 -3.88 29.48
C PRO A 705 14.82 -4.58 30.55
N CYS A 706 15.79 -3.87 31.13
CA CYS A 706 16.70 -4.47 32.10
C CYS A 706 16.90 -3.60 33.36
N SER A 707 17.56 -4.16 34.36
CA SER A 707 18.14 -3.42 35.47
C SER A 707 19.42 -2.68 35.02
N PRO A 708 19.95 -1.76 35.83
CA PRO A 708 21.28 -1.21 35.63
C PRO A 708 22.38 -2.29 35.55
N THR A 709 22.18 -3.44 36.21
CA THR A 709 23.13 -4.56 36.15
C THR A 709 22.94 -5.46 34.92
N GLY A 710 22.03 -5.11 34.01
CA GLY A 710 21.75 -5.86 32.78
C GLY A 710 20.89 -7.11 32.97
N GLN A 711 20.26 -7.30 34.14
CA GLN A 711 19.30 -8.38 34.36
C GLN A 711 17.95 -8.03 33.74
N ALA A 712 17.38 -8.93 32.96
CA ALA A 712 16.06 -8.75 32.37
C ALA A 712 15.00 -8.51 33.46
N ARG A 713 14.13 -7.51 33.25
CA ARG A 713 13.01 -7.23 34.16
C ARG A 713 11.91 -8.29 34.03
N GLY A 714 11.22 -8.57 35.14
CA GLY A 714 10.16 -9.57 35.21
C GLY A 714 8.79 -9.03 34.77
N GLU A 715 7.78 -9.90 34.75
CA GLU A 715 6.40 -9.52 34.37
C GLU A 715 5.78 -8.48 35.31
N ASP A 716 6.27 -8.37 36.55
CA ASP A 716 5.79 -7.42 37.57
C ASP A 716 6.21 -5.97 37.30
N ASP A 717 7.21 -5.75 36.43
CA ASP A 717 7.76 -4.42 36.11
C ASP A 717 7.08 -3.77 34.88
N VAL A 718 6.08 -4.42 34.29
CA VAL A 718 5.33 -3.93 33.13
C VAL A 718 4.44 -2.75 33.56
N VAL A 719 4.52 -1.66 32.80
CA VAL A 719 3.78 -0.44 33.08
C VAL A 719 2.53 -0.36 32.20
N ILE A 720 1.40 0.09 32.76
CA ILE A 720 0.12 0.21 32.03
C ILE A 720 0.04 1.53 31.26
N ASP A 721 0.55 2.63 31.86
CA ASP A 721 0.65 3.94 31.23
C ASP A 721 2.13 4.37 31.12
N PRO A 722 2.69 4.51 29.90
CA PRO A 722 4.09 4.93 29.71
C PRO A 722 4.45 6.23 30.43
N LEU A 723 3.48 7.11 30.71
CA LEU A 723 3.71 8.35 31.46
C LEU A 723 4.19 8.09 32.90
N GLU A 724 3.96 6.92 33.48
CA GLU A 724 4.50 6.55 34.80
C GLU A 724 6.03 6.42 34.80
N LEU A 725 6.66 6.30 33.63
CA LEU A 725 8.10 6.29 33.46
C LEU A 725 8.70 7.69 33.38
N LEU A 726 7.88 8.74 33.24
CA LEU A 726 8.35 10.12 33.09
C LEU A 726 9.26 10.52 34.27
N GLY A 727 10.48 10.95 33.98
CA GLY A 727 11.49 11.35 34.95
C GLY A 727 12.19 10.19 35.68
N LYS A 728 11.88 8.93 35.35
CA LYS A 728 12.54 7.74 35.92
C LYS A 728 13.68 7.25 35.04
N ARG A 729 14.64 6.56 35.66
CA ARG A 729 15.70 5.82 34.95
C ARG A 729 15.12 4.60 34.26
N MET A 730 15.51 4.39 33.00
CA MET A 730 15.09 3.28 32.17
C MET A 730 16.32 2.69 31.46
N ASP A 731 16.60 1.42 31.72
CA ASP A 731 17.68 0.66 31.10
C ASP A 731 17.09 -0.44 30.21
N PHE A 732 17.70 -0.68 29.05
CA PHE A 732 17.27 -1.73 28.14
C PHE A 732 18.42 -2.20 27.24
N GLN A 733 18.30 -3.41 26.72
CA GLN A 733 19.29 -4.03 25.83
C GLN A 733 18.68 -4.26 24.46
N ILE A 734 19.47 -4.00 23.41
CA ILE A 734 19.17 -4.42 22.04
C ILE A 734 20.16 -5.54 21.71
N ARG A 735 19.63 -6.70 21.36
CA ARG A 735 20.40 -7.89 20.97
C ARG A 735 20.07 -8.28 19.54
N ILE A 736 21.06 -8.19 18.66
CA ILE A 736 20.97 -8.72 17.30
C ILE A 736 21.51 -10.15 17.35
N VAL A 737 20.61 -11.12 17.21
CA VAL A 737 20.94 -12.55 17.39
C VAL A 737 21.58 -13.11 16.12
N ARG A 738 20.86 -13.01 14.99
CA ARG A 738 21.28 -13.61 13.72
C ARG A 738 20.57 -12.95 12.52
N CYS A 739 21.15 -13.14 11.34
CA CYS A 739 20.51 -12.86 10.05
C CYS A 739 20.32 -14.17 9.30
N LEU A 740 19.16 -14.36 8.67
CA LEU A 740 18.84 -15.55 7.89
C LEU A 740 18.55 -15.21 6.43
N GLY A 741 18.93 -16.11 5.53
CA GLY A 741 18.45 -16.12 4.15
C GLY A 741 19.04 -15.07 3.22
N THR A 742 20.07 -14.32 3.63
CA THR A 742 20.59 -13.14 2.93
C THR A 742 20.92 -13.41 1.45
N LYS A 743 20.12 -12.82 0.54
CA LYS A 743 20.27 -13.03 -0.92
C LYS A 743 21.61 -12.53 -1.45
N TRP A 744 22.04 -11.35 -1.01
CA TRP A 744 23.37 -10.78 -1.33
C TRP A 744 24.53 -11.76 -1.19
N LEU A 745 24.52 -12.59 -0.14
CA LEU A 745 25.56 -13.58 0.16
C LEU A 745 25.40 -14.89 -0.62
N LYS A 746 24.20 -15.16 -1.16
CA LYS A 746 23.94 -16.30 -2.05
C LYS A 746 24.44 -16.03 -3.48
N GLU A 747 24.42 -14.78 -3.90
CA GLU A 747 24.88 -14.35 -5.23
C GLU A 747 26.40 -14.47 -5.39
N ASP A 748 27.16 -14.20 -4.32
CA ASP A 748 28.61 -14.37 -4.31
C ASP A 748 29.12 -14.76 -2.91
N ALA A 749 29.89 -15.86 -2.85
CA ALA A 749 30.41 -16.41 -1.60
C ALA A 749 31.53 -15.56 -0.96
N GLU A 750 32.14 -14.63 -1.71
CA GLU A 750 33.21 -13.75 -1.21
C GLU A 750 32.66 -12.45 -0.60
N ARG A 751 31.34 -12.25 -0.62
CA ARG A 751 30.69 -11.07 -0.03
C ARG A 751 30.55 -11.18 1.49
N GLY A 752 30.32 -10.03 2.11
CA GLY A 752 30.02 -9.92 3.53
C GLY A 752 28.79 -9.05 3.79
N VAL A 753 28.40 -8.95 5.05
CA VAL A 753 27.36 -8.05 5.53
C VAL A 753 27.74 -7.40 6.85
N GLN A 754 27.15 -6.24 7.10
CA GLN A 754 27.22 -5.51 8.35
C GLN A 754 25.86 -4.85 8.60
N MET A 755 25.42 -4.82 9.85
CA MET A 755 24.17 -4.15 10.23
C MET A 755 24.45 -2.85 10.96
N GLY A 756 23.72 -1.80 10.61
CA GLY A 756 23.79 -0.49 11.25
C GLY A 756 22.44 -0.09 11.83
N TYR A 757 22.41 0.50 13.02
CA TYR A 757 21.19 1.05 13.61
C TYR A 757 21.48 2.26 14.49
N ARG A 758 20.46 3.09 14.67
CA ARG A 758 20.52 4.29 15.52
C ARG A 758 19.23 4.38 16.31
N ILE A 759 19.36 4.55 17.62
CA ILE A 759 18.22 4.70 18.51
C ILE A 759 18.16 6.11 19.07
N TYR A 760 17.00 6.75 18.92
CA TYR A 760 16.70 8.07 19.47
C TYR A 760 17.82 9.11 19.22
N ASP A 761 18.09 10.02 20.17
CA ASP A 761 19.04 11.14 20.09
C ASP A 761 20.53 10.74 20.00
N LEU A 762 20.85 9.50 19.61
CA LEU A 762 22.22 9.06 19.42
C LEU A 762 22.84 9.75 18.18
N PRO A 763 24.02 10.41 18.29
CA PRO A 763 24.57 11.21 17.19
C PRO A 763 25.08 10.35 16.03
N ASN A 764 25.63 9.18 16.35
CA ASN A 764 26.29 8.28 15.40
C ASN A 764 25.51 6.96 15.28
N THR A 765 25.59 6.35 14.09
CA THR A 765 25.04 5.01 13.85
C THR A 765 25.97 3.96 14.46
N LEU A 766 25.39 2.98 15.16
CA LEU A 766 26.13 1.83 15.67
C LEU A 766 26.17 0.75 14.61
N TYR A 767 27.33 0.15 14.41
CA TYR A 767 27.51 -0.94 13.47
C TYR A 767 27.96 -2.20 14.19
N THR A 768 27.35 -3.32 13.80
CA THR A 768 27.79 -4.66 14.20
C THR A 768 29.16 -4.99 13.59
N LYS A 769 29.81 -6.04 14.08
CA LYS A 769 31.01 -6.57 13.43
C LYS A 769 30.69 -7.09 12.01
N PRO A 770 31.58 -6.87 11.02
CA PRO A 770 31.38 -7.40 9.68
C PRO A 770 31.46 -8.92 9.68
N VAL A 771 30.54 -9.57 8.95
CA VAL A 771 30.52 -11.02 8.77
C VAL A 771 30.65 -11.36 7.30
N TRP A 772 31.62 -12.21 6.96
CA TRP A 772 31.96 -12.56 5.58
C TRP A 772 31.69 -14.04 5.30
N LYS A 773 31.34 -14.38 4.05
CA LYS A 773 31.27 -15.75 3.50
C LYS A 773 30.28 -16.71 4.17
N ILE A 774 29.37 -16.22 5.01
CA ILE A 774 28.38 -17.03 5.75
C ILE A 774 26.99 -16.50 5.45
N VAL A 775 26.16 -17.27 4.74
CA VAL A 775 24.81 -16.87 4.31
C VAL A 775 23.83 -16.60 5.47
N ASN A 776 24.01 -17.31 6.59
CA ASN A 776 23.16 -17.20 7.78
C ASN A 776 24.00 -16.80 9.01
N PRO A 777 24.51 -15.55 9.07
CA PRO A 777 25.46 -15.14 10.09
C PRO A 777 24.81 -15.13 11.50
N GLN A 778 25.49 -15.77 12.46
CA GLN A 778 25.20 -15.62 13.89
C GLN A 778 25.97 -14.40 14.41
N ILE A 779 25.24 -13.36 14.83
CA ILE A 779 25.82 -12.07 15.20
C ILE A 779 26.03 -12.00 16.72
N GLU A 780 25.04 -12.44 17.51
CA GLU A 780 25.11 -12.54 18.98
C GLU A 780 25.59 -11.24 19.67
N GLU A 781 25.27 -10.08 19.09
CA GLU A 781 25.74 -8.78 19.58
C GLU A 781 24.67 -8.12 20.46
N THR A 782 25.05 -7.73 21.69
CA THR A 782 24.16 -7.08 22.66
C THR A 782 24.73 -5.75 23.10
N ILE A 783 23.94 -4.70 23.01
CA ILE A 783 24.30 -3.36 23.48
C ILE A 783 23.24 -2.86 24.47
N GLN A 784 23.71 -2.36 25.62
CA GLN A 784 22.85 -1.80 26.65
C GLN A 784 22.78 -0.27 26.54
N PHE A 785 21.57 0.25 26.65
CA PHE A 785 21.23 1.66 26.60
C PHE A 785 20.54 2.09 27.89
N THR A 786 20.74 3.35 28.25
CA THR A 786 20.18 3.95 29.45
C THR A 786 19.62 5.34 29.13
N ALA A 787 18.37 5.57 29.53
CA ALA A 787 17.83 6.91 29.76
C ALA A 787 17.85 7.16 31.27
N LEU A 788 18.65 8.10 31.76
CA LEU A 788 18.72 8.42 33.20
C LEU A 788 17.42 9.05 33.70
N SER A 789 16.78 9.86 32.84
CA SER A 789 15.50 10.52 33.13
C SER A 789 14.64 10.48 31.87
N ALA A 790 13.72 9.52 31.78
CA ALA A 790 12.86 9.37 30.60
C ALA A 790 12.01 10.62 30.38
N SER A 791 12.26 11.32 29.28
CA SER A 791 11.54 12.54 28.91
C SER A 791 10.22 12.21 28.19
N GLN A 792 9.31 13.19 28.12
CA GLN A 792 8.07 13.04 27.34
C GLN A 792 8.35 12.78 25.86
N GLU A 793 9.39 13.41 25.31
CA GLU A 793 9.82 13.22 23.92
C GLU A 793 10.34 11.80 23.68
N PHE A 794 11.15 11.27 24.59
CA PHE A 794 11.67 9.91 24.53
C PHE A 794 10.55 8.87 24.60
N LEU A 795 9.62 9.02 25.55
CA LEU A 795 8.47 8.12 25.69
C LEU A 795 7.53 8.18 24.48
N ASN A 796 7.35 9.36 23.88
CA ASN A 796 6.58 9.51 22.64
C ASN A 796 7.30 8.83 21.46
N TYR A 797 8.61 9.02 21.34
CA TYR A 797 9.42 8.33 20.33
C TYR A 797 9.28 6.82 20.41
N LEU A 798 9.41 6.23 21.60
CA LEU A 798 9.22 4.78 21.78
C LEU A 798 7.82 4.32 21.34
N GLN A 799 6.79 5.14 21.52
CA GLN A 799 5.41 4.80 21.14
C GLN A 799 5.12 4.95 19.65
N THR A 800 5.78 5.87 18.95
CA THR A 800 5.43 6.24 17.57
C THR A 800 6.47 5.88 16.51
N ASN A 801 7.66 5.44 16.92
CA ASN A 801 8.78 5.21 16.01
C ASN A 801 9.24 3.75 16.05
N ALA A 802 9.75 3.29 14.92
CA ALA A 802 10.50 2.06 14.78
C ALA A 802 12.01 2.33 14.88
N LEU A 803 12.73 1.40 15.49
CA LEU A 803 14.16 1.26 15.31
C LEU A 803 14.41 0.74 13.89
N ILE A 804 15.13 1.52 13.10
CA ILE A 804 15.55 1.11 11.77
C ILE A 804 16.90 0.42 11.90
N VAL A 805 16.93 -0.84 11.46
CA VAL A 805 18.15 -1.60 11.27
C VAL A 805 18.41 -1.66 9.77
N ASP A 806 19.55 -1.13 9.32
CA ASP A 806 20.00 -1.16 7.94
C ASP A 806 20.97 -2.31 7.72
N LEU A 807 20.73 -3.10 6.67
CA LEU A 807 21.62 -4.15 6.21
C LEU A 807 22.53 -3.60 5.11
N TRP A 808 23.83 -3.64 5.35
CA TRP A 808 24.88 -3.21 4.43
C TRP A 808 25.62 -4.43 3.87
N GLY A 809 25.75 -4.49 2.55
CA GLY A 809 26.52 -5.48 1.81
C GLY A 809 27.97 -5.03 1.64
N LEU A 810 28.88 -5.91 2.02
CA LEU A 810 30.33 -5.73 1.91
C LEU A 810 30.86 -6.48 0.68
N GLN A 811 31.91 -5.91 0.09
CA GLN A 811 32.57 -6.42 -1.11
C GLN A 811 34.08 -6.37 -0.88
N GLU A 812 34.81 -7.32 -1.46
CA GLU A 812 36.26 -7.32 -1.33
C GLU A 812 36.87 -5.98 -1.79
N GLY A 813 37.66 -5.35 -0.92
CA GLY A 813 38.27 -4.04 -1.16
C GLY A 813 37.46 -2.82 -0.70
N CYS A 814 36.24 -2.98 -0.14
CA CYS A 814 35.53 -1.85 0.47
C CYS A 814 36.10 -1.47 1.85
N ALA A 815 36.06 -0.19 2.20
CA ALA A 815 36.31 0.25 3.56
C ALA A 815 35.13 -0.17 4.48
N GLU A 816 35.43 -0.92 5.54
CA GLU A 816 34.41 -1.34 6.51
C GLU A 816 33.79 -0.13 7.23
N LEU A 817 32.51 -0.22 7.59
CA LEU A 817 31.85 0.85 8.34
C LEU A 817 32.43 0.87 9.76
N SER A 818 32.86 2.06 10.20
CA SER A 818 33.59 2.23 11.45
C SER A 818 32.76 1.77 12.65
N CYS A 819 33.24 0.73 13.34
CA CYS A 819 32.72 0.26 14.63
C CYS A 819 33.21 1.11 15.82
N SER A 820 34.07 2.11 15.58
CA SER A 820 34.61 2.95 16.62
C SER A 820 33.49 3.79 17.27
N LYS A 821 33.59 3.95 18.60
CA LYS A 821 32.68 4.74 19.44
C LYS A 821 33.24 6.14 19.76
N PRO A 822 33.76 6.95 18.81
CA PRO A 822 34.16 8.30 19.19
C PRO A 822 32.88 9.09 19.46
N ASP A 823 32.81 9.71 20.63
CA ASP A 823 31.78 10.66 21.07
C ASP A 823 30.44 10.09 21.58
N ILE A 824 30.41 8.83 22.03
CA ILE A 824 29.22 8.28 22.71
C ILE A 824 29.33 8.49 24.22
N ILE A 825 28.39 9.25 24.79
CA ILE A 825 28.27 9.43 26.25
C ILE A 825 27.82 8.10 26.86
N VAL A 826 28.60 7.60 27.81
CA VAL A 826 28.32 6.37 28.56
C VAL A 826 28.15 6.69 30.05
N THR A 827 27.33 5.91 30.75
CA THR A 827 27.22 5.98 32.21
C THR A 827 28.52 5.52 32.89
N GLU A 828 28.66 5.74 34.20
CA GLU A 828 29.78 5.18 34.99
C GLU A 828 29.86 3.65 34.88
N GLU A 829 28.74 3.00 34.59
CA GLU A 829 28.63 1.55 34.39
C GLU A 829 28.99 1.10 32.95
N GLY A 830 29.22 2.04 32.03
CA GLY A 830 29.60 1.77 30.64
C GLY A 830 28.42 1.63 29.65
N HIS A 831 27.19 1.95 30.06
CA HIS A 831 25.99 1.87 29.20
C HIS A 831 25.82 3.11 28.32
N ILE A 832 25.34 2.94 27.09
CA ILE A 832 25.17 4.05 26.15
C ILE A 832 23.98 4.93 26.58
N MET A 833 24.22 6.22 26.78
CA MET A 833 23.17 7.16 27.14
C MET A 833 22.37 7.61 25.94
N VAL A 834 21.03 7.64 26.08
CA VAL A 834 20.12 8.08 25.02
C VAL A 834 19.39 9.39 25.34
N ASP A 835 19.54 9.98 26.54
CA ASP A 835 18.88 11.22 26.98
C ASP A 835 19.83 12.43 27.09
N SER A 836 20.86 12.49 26.25
CA SER A 836 21.98 13.45 26.30
C SER A 836 21.59 14.93 26.19
N LYS A 837 20.40 15.27 25.66
CA LYS A 837 19.88 16.66 25.61
C LYS A 837 19.81 17.33 26.98
N THR A 838 19.70 16.58 28.07
CA THR A 838 19.58 17.13 29.43
C THR A 838 20.93 17.41 30.09
N ILE A 839 22.03 16.81 29.64
CA ILE A 839 23.35 16.92 30.28
C ILE A 839 24.13 18.15 29.80
N SER A 840 23.98 18.55 28.54
CA SER A 840 24.59 19.80 28.04
C SER A 840 24.05 21.07 28.73
N ALA A 841 22.92 20.99 29.45
CA ALA A 841 22.39 22.10 30.25
C ALA A 841 22.95 22.16 31.68
N VAL A 842 23.53 21.07 32.19
CA VAL A 842 23.97 20.95 33.59
C VAL A 842 25.50 21.06 33.72
N MET A 843 26.26 20.69 32.68
CA MET A 843 27.73 20.76 32.71
C MET A 843 28.30 22.16 32.41
N ASP A 844 27.48 23.15 32.07
CA ASP A 844 27.92 24.50 31.70
C ASP A 844 28.09 25.46 32.90
N THR A 845 28.50 24.93 34.06
CA THR A 845 28.84 25.75 35.25
C THR A 845 30.30 25.62 35.70
N GLY A 846 31.17 25.00 34.91
CA GLY A 846 32.59 24.84 35.26
C GLY A 846 33.55 24.99 34.08
N GLN A 847 34.10 26.20 33.92
CA GLN A 847 35.37 26.54 33.25
C GLN A 847 35.42 26.54 31.70
N THR A 848 35.24 27.75 31.16
CA THR A 848 35.95 28.38 30.02
C THR A 848 36.83 27.53 29.09
N THR A 849 36.37 27.30 27.85
CA THR A 849 36.86 27.93 26.59
C THR A 849 36.05 27.41 25.39
N SER A 850 35.90 28.24 24.35
CA SER A 850 35.17 28.00 23.08
C SER A 850 33.63 28.15 23.07
N ASN A 851 33.17 29.40 23.17
CA ASN A 851 31.76 29.79 23.02
C ASN A 851 31.23 29.87 21.57
N GLN A 852 31.93 29.31 20.56
CA GLN A 852 31.46 29.42 19.16
C GLN A 852 30.50 28.31 18.74
N THR A 853 30.70 27.09 19.24
CA THR A 853 29.87 25.91 18.89
C THR A 853 28.43 25.99 19.42
N PRO A 854 28.16 26.44 20.66
CA PRO A 854 26.80 26.53 21.19
C PRO A 854 25.95 27.58 20.48
N GLU A 855 26.56 28.70 20.06
CA GLU A 855 25.87 29.76 19.34
C GLU A 855 25.55 29.35 17.88
N LEU A 856 26.47 28.64 17.23
CA LEU A 856 26.24 28.04 15.91
C LEU A 856 25.15 26.99 15.96
N TYR A 857 25.14 26.13 16.98
CA TYR A 857 24.11 25.10 17.15
C TYR A 857 22.72 25.72 17.42
N ARG A 858 22.66 26.76 18.26
CA ARG A 858 21.41 27.50 18.49
C ARG A 858 20.90 28.21 17.23
N LYS A 859 21.82 28.73 16.40
CA LYS A 859 21.49 29.32 15.10
C LYS A 859 21.04 28.26 14.10
N LEU A 860 21.61 27.06 14.13
CA LEU A 860 21.25 25.95 13.25
C LEU A 860 19.86 25.38 13.58
N VAL A 861 19.57 25.16 14.85
CA VAL A 861 18.23 24.74 15.33
C VAL A 861 17.17 25.78 14.96
N LYS A 862 17.49 27.08 15.13
CA LYS A 862 16.59 28.16 14.73
C LYS A 862 16.38 28.23 13.21
N LEU A 863 17.42 27.91 12.43
CA LEU A 863 17.33 27.80 10.97
C LEU A 863 16.46 26.60 10.56
N GLU A 864 16.60 25.46 11.25
CA GLU A 864 15.78 24.27 11.03
C GLU A 864 14.30 24.54 11.33
N GLU A 865 13.99 25.19 12.47
CA GLU A 865 12.64 25.64 12.81
C GLU A 865 12.06 26.60 11.75
N GLU A 866 12.85 27.54 11.26
CA GLU A 866 12.44 28.48 10.21
C GLU A 866 12.24 27.78 8.85
N THR A 867 13.06 26.77 8.51
CA THR A 867 12.86 25.96 7.30
C THR A 867 11.63 25.07 7.39
N GLU A 868 11.33 24.54 8.57
CA GLU A 868 10.13 23.72 8.79
C GLU A 868 8.87 24.57 8.75
N LEU A 869 8.93 25.81 9.24
CA LEU A 869 7.86 26.79 9.07
C LEU A 869 7.64 27.12 7.59
N LEU A 870 8.70 27.28 6.80
CA LEU A 870 8.61 27.50 5.36
C LEU A 870 8.03 26.29 4.62
N ARG A 871 8.39 25.05 5.00
CA ARG A 871 7.78 23.82 4.45
C ARG A 871 6.28 23.78 4.76
N ASN A 872 5.88 24.10 5.98
CA ASN A 872 4.47 24.16 6.38
C ASN A 872 3.70 25.25 5.62
N ILE A 873 4.27 26.44 5.44
CA ILE A 873 3.65 27.52 4.65
C ILE A 873 3.51 27.10 3.17
N ASN A 874 4.53 26.45 2.60
CA ASN A 874 4.49 25.96 1.22
C ASN A 874 3.44 24.85 1.03
N ARG A 875 3.25 23.98 2.03
CA ARG A 875 2.16 22.99 2.05
C ARG A 875 0.79 23.66 2.00
N VAL A 876 0.54 24.65 2.87
CA VAL A 876 -0.73 25.40 2.90
C VAL A 876 -0.98 26.15 1.58
N LEU A 877 0.04 26.81 1.02
CA LEU A 877 -0.06 27.48 -0.28
C LEU A 877 -0.36 26.52 -1.44
N ARG A 878 0.10 25.27 -1.36
CA ARG A 878 -0.23 24.22 -2.36
C ARG A 878 -1.68 23.78 -2.24
N GLU A 879 -2.18 23.59 -1.02
CA GLU A 879 -3.59 23.27 -0.76
C GLU A 879 -4.52 24.37 -1.26
N GLU A 880 -4.20 25.64 -0.99
CA GLU A 880 -4.97 26.79 -1.49
C GLU A 880 -4.90 26.92 -3.02
N ASN A 881 -3.75 26.63 -3.65
CA ASN A 881 -3.61 26.61 -5.10
C ASN A 881 -4.45 25.51 -5.76
N VAL A 882 -4.58 24.35 -5.12
CA VAL A 882 -5.45 23.26 -5.60
C VAL A 882 -6.90 23.70 -5.52
N PHE A 883 -7.33 24.28 -4.40
CA PHE A 883 -8.68 24.81 -4.22
C PHE A 883 -9.03 25.91 -5.24
N LEU A 884 -8.11 26.83 -5.52
CA LEU A 884 -8.26 27.87 -6.55
C LEU A 884 -8.37 27.26 -7.96
N LYS A 885 -7.54 26.26 -8.30
CA LYS A 885 -7.61 25.56 -9.59
C LYS A 885 -8.92 24.80 -9.77
N GLU A 886 -9.42 24.14 -8.73
CA GLU A 886 -10.72 23.44 -8.76
C GLU A 886 -11.89 24.42 -8.91
N SER A 887 -11.82 25.59 -8.25
CA SER A 887 -12.82 26.64 -8.37
C SER A 887 -12.83 27.26 -9.79
N ILE A 888 -11.66 27.40 -10.41
CA ILE A 888 -11.51 27.85 -11.81
C ILE A 888 -12.02 26.79 -12.81
N GLN A 889 -11.78 25.50 -12.56
CA GLN A 889 -12.30 24.41 -13.41
C GLN A 889 -13.83 24.27 -13.33
N LYS A 890 -14.43 24.53 -12.16
CA LYS A 890 -15.88 24.59 -12.01
C LYS A 890 -16.52 25.77 -12.76
N THR A 891 -15.80 26.88 -12.93
CA THR A 891 -16.27 28.01 -13.75
C THR A 891 -15.99 27.81 -15.25
N GLY A 892 -14.99 26.99 -15.63
CA GLY A 892 -14.63 26.73 -17.03
C GLY A 892 -15.37 25.55 -17.71
N SER A 893 -16.07 24.69 -16.95
CA SER A 893 -16.73 23.48 -17.47
C SER A 893 -18.21 23.67 -17.85
N GLY A 894 -18.66 24.92 -17.99
CA GLY A 894 -19.94 25.25 -18.63
C GLY A 894 -19.87 25.18 -20.16
N GLN A 895 -19.59 24.01 -20.73
CA GLN A 895 -19.94 23.77 -22.15
C GLN A 895 -21.46 23.58 -22.23
N GLN A 896 -22.13 24.65 -22.64
CA GLN A 896 -23.53 24.66 -23.04
C GLN A 896 -23.77 23.60 -24.13
N GLY A 897 -24.64 22.63 -23.83
CA GLY A 897 -25.43 22.00 -24.88
C GLY A 897 -26.42 23.05 -25.39
N GLU A 898 -26.33 23.40 -26.66
CA GLU A 898 -27.21 24.37 -27.32
C GLU A 898 -28.69 23.99 -27.14
N ARG A 899 -29.42 24.75 -26.33
CA ARG A 899 -30.86 24.96 -26.49
C ARG A 899 -31.10 26.44 -26.83
N PRO A 900 -32.03 26.77 -27.74
CA PRO A 900 -32.25 28.17 -28.14
C PRO A 900 -32.74 29.02 -26.97
N PHE A 901 -32.22 30.25 -26.87
CA PHE A 901 -32.39 31.24 -25.79
C PHE A 901 -33.83 31.80 -25.59
N LYS A 902 -34.88 31.12 -26.04
CA LYS A 902 -36.26 31.65 -26.05
C LYS A 902 -37.24 31.04 -25.06
N SER A 903 -36.80 30.28 -24.04
CA SER A 903 -37.75 29.67 -23.09
C SER A 903 -37.28 29.59 -21.63
N TRP A 904 -36.50 30.55 -21.14
CA TRP A 904 -36.14 30.58 -19.71
C TRP A 904 -37.00 31.58 -18.96
N SER A 905 -37.52 31.16 -17.80
CA SER A 905 -38.37 31.99 -16.96
C SER A 905 -37.54 33.01 -16.17
N ALA A 906 -38.13 34.16 -15.84
CA ALA A 906 -37.47 35.23 -15.08
C ALA A 906 -36.97 34.76 -13.68
N ARG A 907 -37.50 33.66 -13.14
CA ARG A 907 -37.02 33.05 -11.89
C ARG A 907 -35.73 32.26 -12.08
N GLU A 908 -35.55 31.58 -13.21
CA GLU A 908 -34.34 30.78 -13.49
C GLU A 908 -33.13 31.67 -13.78
N MET A 909 -33.33 32.81 -14.47
CA MET A 909 -32.26 33.78 -14.70
C MET A 909 -31.80 34.46 -13.39
N ASN A 910 -32.74 34.75 -12.49
CA ASN A 910 -32.41 35.38 -11.21
C ASN A 910 -31.66 34.40 -10.27
N GLN A 911 -31.96 33.10 -10.35
CA GLN A 911 -31.31 32.07 -9.54
C GLN A 911 -29.89 31.73 -10.02
N MET A 912 -29.63 31.82 -11.34
CA MET A 912 -28.27 31.75 -11.89
C MET A 912 -27.41 32.96 -11.50
N CYS A 913 -27.93 34.19 -11.59
CA CYS A 913 -27.17 35.39 -11.18
C CYS A 913 -26.82 35.39 -9.68
N ILE A 914 -27.69 34.85 -8.82
CA ILE A 914 -27.41 34.71 -7.37
C ILE A 914 -26.32 33.65 -7.12
N GLN A 915 -26.29 32.56 -7.89
CA GLN A 915 -25.23 31.54 -7.80
C GLN A 915 -23.88 32.09 -8.31
N GLU A 916 -23.83 32.77 -9.45
CA GLU A 916 -22.60 33.38 -9.98
C GLU A 916 -22.02 34.45 -9.04
N ALA A 917 -22.87 35.30 -8.44
CA ALA A 917 -22.43 36.29 -7.46
C ALA A 917 -21.87 35.65 -6.16
N SER A 918 -22.35 34.46 -5.78
CA SER A 918 -21.84 33.70 -4.63
C SER A 918 -20.45 33.11 -4.92
N TYR A 919 -20.27 32.51 -6.11
CA TYR A 919 -18.97 31.96 -6.52
C TYR A 919 -17.91 33.05 -6.69
N ASP A 920 -18.29 34.23 -7.18
CA ASP A 920 -17.39 35.37 -7.31
C ASP A 920 -16.92 35.92 -5.96
N ARG A 921 -17.80 35.90 -4.97
CA ARG A 921 -17.48 36.29 -3.60
C ARG A 921 -16.52 35.31 -2.94
N GLU A 922 -16.68 34.01 -3.19
CA GLU A 922 -15.77 32.97 -2.69
C GLU A 922 -14.42 33.01 -3.40
N PHE A 923 -14.40 33.22 -4.72
CA PHE A 923 -13.18 33.38 -5.50
C PHE A 923 -12.39 34.62 -5.04
N ALA A 924 -13.06 35.77 -4.82
CA ALA A 924 -12.42 36.97 -4.31
C ALA A 924 -11.86 36.80 -2.89
N LYS A 925 -12.54 36.03 -2.02
CA LYS A 925 -12.02 35.66 -0.69
C LYS A 925 -10.80 34.77 -0.78
N ALA A 926 -10.83 33.72 -1.62
CA ALA A 926 -9.70 32.81 -1.81
C ALA A 926 -8.48 33.55 -2.38
N LEU A 927 -8.69 34.45 -3.35
CA LEU A 927 -7.62 35.28 -3.90
C LEU A 927 -7.01 36.19 -2.83
N LYS A 928 -7.84 36.78 -1.96
CA LYS A 928 -7.38 37.67 -0.88
C LYS A 928 -6.55 36.93 0.16
N VAL A 929 -6.98 35.73 0.56
CA VAL A 929 -6.23 34.87 1.51
C VAL A 929 -4.90 34.45 0.88
N PHE A 930 -4.90 34.04 -0.38
CA PHE A 930 -3.69 33.68 -1.12
C PHE A 930 -2.66 34.84 -1.17
N TYR A 931 -3.11 36.06 -1.49
CA TYR A 931 -2.23 37.23 -1.48
C TYR A 931 -1.71 37.59 -0.07
N GLN A 932 -2.50 37.36 0.98
CA GLN A 932 -2.05 37.56 2.36
C GLN A 932 -0.98 36.52 2.75
N SER A 933 -1.21 35.24 2.48
CA SER A 933 -0.27 34.15 2.74
C SER A 933 1.04 34.33 1.97
N MET A 934 0.98 34.79 0.72
CA MET A 934 2.18 35.11 -0.05
C MET A 934 2.93 36.35 0.48
N ASN A 935 2.24 37.38 0.98
CA ASN A 935 2.91 38.53 1.57
C ASN A 935 3.65 38.16 2.87
N VAL A 936 3.10 37.20 3.64
CA VAL A 936 3.79 36.63 4.81
C VAL A 936 5.04 35.85 4.39
N ALA A 937 4.93 35.00 3.35
CA ALA A 937 6.08 34.27 2.81
C ALA A 937 7.16 35.21 2.26
N ARG A 938 6.76 36.28 1.55
CA ARG A 938 7.67 37.33 1.05
C ARG A 938 8.34 38.08 2.20
N GLY A 939 7.61 38.37 3.28
CA GLY A 939 8.15 39.00 4.49
C GLY A 939 9.19 38.14 5.21
N GLN A 940 8.97 36.83 5.31
CA GLN A 940 9.95 35.90 5.87
C GLN A 940 11.18 35.72 4.97
N PHE A 941 10.96 35.65 3.66
CA PHE A 941 12.04 35.59 2.69
C PHE A 941 12.91 36.86 2.69
N LEU A 942 12.30 38.04 2.82
CA LEU A 942 13.04 39.29 3.00
C LEU A 942 13.86 39.30 4.30
N LYS A 943 13.37 38.72 5.40
CA LYS A 943 14.16 38.58 6.65
C LYS A 943 15.39 37.69 6.46
N LEU A 944 15.24 36.57 5.75
CA LEU A 944 16.35 35.67 5.42
C LEU A 944 17.39 36.33 4.50
N ARG A 945 16.94 37.15 3.54
CA ARG A 945 17.82 37.91 2.63
C ARG A 945 18.65 39.00 3.32
N HIS A 946 18.18 39.54 4.44
CA HIS A 946 18.89 40.58 5.21
C HIS A 946 19.81 40.01 6.31
N TYR A 947 19.90 38.69 6.45
CA TYR A 947 20.81 38.06 7.39
C TYR A 947 22.25 38.15 6.84
N LYS A 948 23.06 39.06 7.41
CA LYS A 948 24.50 39.12 7.15
C LYS A 948 25.27 38.36 8.24
N PRO A 949 26.11 37.37 7.90
CA PRO A 949 27.01 36.77 8.88
C PRO A 949 28.16 37.73 9.24
N PRO A 950 28.81 37.55 10.41
CA PRO A 950 29.99 38.33 10.80
C PRO A 950 31.13 38.14 9.80
N GLU A 951 31.85 39.22 9.44
CA GLU A 951 32.86 39.22 8.36
C GLU A 951 34.15 38.41 8.65
N ASP A 952 34.33 37.96 9.90
CA ASP A 952 35.61 37.45 10.40
C ASP A 952 35.86 35.94 10.24
N ASP A 953 34.93 35.16 9.71
CA ASP A 953 35.08 33.69 9.66
C ASP A 953 35.29 33.14 8.24
N GLN A 954 36.52 32.70 7.93
CA GLN A 954 36.95 32.29 6.58
C GLN A 954 36.40 30.91 6.16
N MET A 955 36.08 30.01 7.10
CA MET A 955 35.64 28.64 6.78
C MET A 955 34.19 28.53 6.27
N LEU A 956 33.30 29.45 6.68
CA LEU A 956 31.89 29.41 6.30
C LEU A 956 31.56 30.23 5.04
N ARG A 957 32.53 30.99 4.50
CA ARG A 957 32.32 31.84 3.31
C ARG A 957 31.79 31.09 2.08
N PRO A 958 32.28 29.88 1.72
CA PRO A 958 31.75 29.16 0.56
C PRO A 958 30.31 28.71 0.77
N PHE A 959 29.98 28.22 1.98
CA PHE A 959 28.64 27.74 2.33
C PHE A 959 27.64 28.89 2.40
N VAL A 960 28.00 30.02 3.00
CA VAL A 960 27.19 31.24 3.04
C VAL A 960 26.98 31.82 1.63
N HIS A 961 28.00 31.78 0.77
CA HIS A 961 27.89 32.28 -0.60
C HIS A 961 26.98 31.38 -1.45
N GLN A 962 27.08 30.05 -1.30
CA GLN A 962 26.22 29.08 -1.98
C GLN A 962 24.75 29.19 -1.50
N GLN A 963 24.53 29.37 -0.20
CA GLN A 963 23.20 29.57 0.38
C GLN A 963 22.60 30.92 -0.02
N SER A 964 23.41 31.99 -0.06
CA SER A 964 22.96 33.31 -0.54
C SER A 964 22.61 33.28 -2.02
N GLN A 965 23.35 32.52 -2.84
CA GLN A 965 23.07 32.36 -4.26
C GLN A 965 21.79 31.54 -4.48
N MET A 966 21.60 30.41 -3.78
CA MET A 966 20.34 29.65 -3.83
C MET A 966 19.15 30.48 -3.37
N LEU A 967 19.29 31.25 -2.28
CA LEU A 967 18.24 32.14 -1.81
C LEU A 967 17.92 33.20 -2.86
N LYS A 968 18.92 33.78 -3.52
CA LYS A 968 18.72 34.73 -4.62
C LYS A 968 17.98 34.09 -5.81
N ASP A 969 18.43 32.92 -6.26
CA ASP A 969 17.84 32.20 -7.39
C ASP A 969 16.40 31.80 -7.09
N PHE A 970 16.12 31.36 -5.86
CA PHE A 970 14.76 31.06 -5.39
C PHE A 970 13.88 32.31 -5.32
N GLY A 971 14.43 33.44 -4.87
CA GLY A 971 13.75 34.73 -4.85
C GLY A 971 13.36 35.21 -6.24
N ASP A 972 14.26 35.06 -7.21
CA ASP A 972 14.02 35.43 -8.61
C ASP A 972 12.96 34.50 -9.26
N LEU A 973 12.99 33.20 -8.93
CA LEU A 973 11.97 32.24 -9.37
C LEU A 973 10.58 32.54 -8.77
N LEU A 974 10.55 32.93 -7.49
CA LEU A 974 9.32 33.31 -6.79
C LEU A 974 8.72 34.56 -7.40
N GLU A 975 9.50 35.62 -7.64
CA GLU A 975 9.05 36.87 -8.28
C GLU A 975 8.58 36.63 -9.73
N SER A 976 9.27 35.79 -10.50
CA SER A 976 8.84 35.41 -11.85
C SER A 976 7.50 34.69 -11.86
N SER A 977 7.31 33.74 -10.93
CA SER A 977 6.06 33.00 -10.76
C SER A 977 4.92 33.93 -10.33
N LEU A 978 5.22 34.90 -9.47
CA LEU A 978 4.28 35.89 -8.95
C LEU A 978 3.83 36.88 -10.03
N TRP A 979 4.76 37.31 -10.88
CA TRP A 979 4.47 38.14 -12.05
C TRP A 979 3.55 37.43 -13.05
N LYS A 980 3.83 36.15 -13.32
CA LYS A 980 3.00 35.32 -14.23
C LYS A 980 1.58 35.14 -13.69
N LEU A 981 1.46 34.81 -12.40
CA LEU A 981 0.15 34.64 -11.77
C LEU A 981 -0.66 35.95 -11.72
N LYS A 982 0.00 37.08 -11.47
CA LYS A 982 -0.65 38.40 -11.50
C LYS A 982 -1.19 38.73 -12.90
N ASN A 983 -0.46 38.38 -13.95
CA ASN A 983 -0.90 38.56 -15.34
C ASN A 983 -2.05 37.62 -15.73
N ASP A 984 -2.01 36.36 -15.31
CA ASP A 984 -3.08 35.39 -15.56
C ASP A 984 -4.39 35.84 -14.89
N VAL A 985 -4.31 36.31 -13.64
CA VAL A 985 -5.47 36.87 -12.92
C VAL A 985 -5.98 38.15 -13.61
N ALA A 986 -5.09 39.05 -14.04
CA ALA A 986 -5.49 40.25 -14.77
C ALA A 986 -6.18 39.92 -16.11
N LEU A 987 -5.71 38.88 -16.81
CA LEU A 987 -6.31 38.41 -18.05
C LEU A 987 -7.70 37.80 -17.83
N ILE A 988 -7.88 37.04 -16.74
CA ILE A 988 -9.17 36.48 -16.34
C ILE A 988 -10.16 37.60 -16.01
N VAL A 989 -9.74 38.59 -15.21
CA VAL A 989 -10.58 39.75 -14.87
C VAL A 989 -10.94 40.55 -16.12
N LYS A 990 -10.01 40.74 -17.06
CA LYS A 990 -10.24 41.42 -18.34
C LYS A 990 -11.27 40.69 -19.20
N LYS A 991 -11.10 39.38 -19.40
CA LYS A 991 -12.06 38.54 -20.15
C LYS A 991 -13.46 38.55 -19.52
N LYS A 992 -13.53 38.56 -18.19
CA LYS A 992 -14.81 38.61 -17.49
C LYS A 992 -15.51 39.97 -17.62
N ARG A 993 -14.74 41.05 -17.63
CA ARG A 993 -15.24 42.41 -17.91
C ARG A 993 -15.76 42.55 -19.34
N GLU A 994 -15.05 41.95 -20.30
CA GLU A 994 -15.45 41.88 -21.71
C GLU A 994 -16.74 41.06 -21.90
N CYS A 995 -16.92 39.95 -21.16
CA CYS A 995 -18.18 39.19 -21.13
C CYS A 995 -19.35 39.99 -20.54
N LEU A 996 -19.12 40.76 -19.47
CA LEU A 996 -20.16 41.60 -18.85
C LEU A 996 -20.61 42.75 -19.78
N THR A 997 -19.68 43.36 -20.52
CA THR A 997 -20.01 44.39 -21.54
C THR A 997 -20.70 43.84 -22.79
N HIS A 998 -20.72 42.52 -22.98
CA HIS A 998 -21.48 41.85 -24.05
C HIS A 998 -22.88 41.39 -23.59
N MET A 999 -23.18 41.48 -22.29
CA MET A 999 -24.47 41.13 -21.69
C MET A 999 -25.35 42.34 -21.31
N GLU A 1000 -24.76 43.55 -21.24
CA GLU A 1000 -25.48 44.83 -21.32
C GLU A 1000 -25.75 45.22 -22.78
#